data_AF-A0A136IV67-F1
#
_entry.id   AF-A0A136IV67-F1
#
_cell.length_a   1.000
_cell.length_b   1.000
_cell.length_c   1.000
_cell.angle_alpha   90.00
_cell.angle_beta   90.00
_cell.angle_gamma   90.00
#
_symmetry.space_group_name_H-M   'P 1'
#
loop_
_entity.id
_entity.type
_entity.pdbx_description
1 polymer ?
#
loop_
_entity_poly.entity_id
_entity_poly.type
_entity_poly.pdbx_seq_one_letter_code
_entity_poly.pdbx_strand_id
1 'polypeptide(L)'
;MKHKKPGKLVMHGDDTWLKLFPGIFDRADGTTSFFVSDFTEVDTNVTRHVPEELENDDWNTMVLHYLGLDHIGHKTGPRGPNMVPKQHEMDGIVRQIYEGIQNKPHLESTLLVLIGDHGMNDAGNHGASSAGETSPALVFVSPKLKTIAKQTKTPADFVEDFRYYSFVEQSDLAPTLAALLGFPIPKNSLGSFITEFLPMWQGNDRMEILLRNGRQIYDILVATFGVPQASEPLSEQFCSTPASTAESLACAWRTIQGTADAAYEGSSFDPDWLNDITKWLNEAQSLMTSMASNYDVPRLTLGSGISAAAVALSTISVVLSSTVSFTGLVPYTLITLLYGIMMFASSYVEEEQHFWYWATSIWFFFLTVKSLARKNGKPTRQTLITMGSALLYLRVLRNWNQTGQKFAGEPDIVTIMLVPHPSLLWLLVLSAYALVAWQLYHELRDVAPVISGSLITGLVTSAVSFKLAFTREDAPELMTGFASTLSNAFSGPTLVELARAVFMGLGLAAIYPVYILLRRPAGSSPQSAMRTLHMLYTIFAMTQSRATNIPLFIVYSGISTLLVRLDLSVMEVATTSLLLQFASFFAMAGNNAISGIDLSSAYNGVSGFDIGAVGVLTFLSNWAAPVWWSFWGVLRLLDCRHRGRDTALGAQQQHQQRPLQQYIALQTAFVAASLAFVMAACMALRTHLFIWTVFSPKYLYSMAWSLGQHLGINVLFGSLLYWLGH
;
A
#
# COMPACT_ATOMS: atom_id res chain seq x y z
N MET A 1 4.11 -30.69 15.49
CA MET A 1 4.23 -31.31 14.15
C MET A 1 5.41 -32.29 14.05
N LYS A 2 6.54 -32.12 14.77
CA LYS A 2 7.71 -33.03 14.74
C LYS A 2 7.84 -33.98 15.96
N HIS A 3 6.80 -34.75 16.36
CA HIS A 3 6.93 -35.66 17.53
C HIS A 3 6.36 -37.08 17.39
N LYS A 4 7.10 -38.01 18.01
CA LYS A 4 6.84 -39.42 18.43
C LYS A 4 6.99 -40.59 17.43
N LYS A 5 7.08 -40.35 16.11
CA LYS A 5 7.64 -41.28 15.09
C LYS A 5 8.33 -40.47 13.97
N PRO A 6 9.29 -41.02 13.21
CA PRO A 6 10.23 -40.25 12.37
C PRO A 6 9.60 -39.84 11.02
N GLY A 7 8.37 -39.32 11.03
CA GLY A 7 7.75 -38.81 9.82
C GLY A 7 8.33 -37.44 9.46
N LYS A 8 8.59 -37.24 8.17
CA LYS A 8 9.13 -36.01 7.59
C LYS A 8 8.11 -34.88 7.62
N LEU A 9 8.62 -33.67 7.73
CA LEU A 9 7.89 -32.42 7.49
C LEU A 9 8.26 -31.92 6.09
N VAL A 10 7.26 -31.83 5.21
CA VAL A 10 7.41 -31.49 3.80
C VAL A 10 6.83 -30.10 3.52
N MET A 11 7.50 -29.30 2.69
CA MET A 11 6.97 -27.99 2.25
C MET A 11 7.29 -27.68 0.80
N HIS A 12 6.27 -27.36 0.02
CA HIS A 12 6.41 -26.87 -1.35
C HIS A 12 5.63 -25.56 -1.51
N GLY A 13 6.27 -24.51 -2.02
CA GLY A 13 5.64 -23.20 -2.21
C GLY A 13 6.56 -22.03 -1.86
N ASP A 14 6.03 -20.96 -1.28
CA ASP A 14 6.79 -19.70 -1.05
C ASP A 14 8.09 -19.91 -0.23
N ASP A 15 9.23 -19.53 -0.82
CA ASP A 15 10.57 -19.65 -0.25
C ASP A 15 10.76 -18.86 1.07
N THR A 16 9.84 -17.94 1.39
CA THR A 16 9.76 -17.21 2.66
C THR A 16 9.66 -18.16 3.85
N TRP A 17 8.95 -19.28 3.71
CA TRP A 17 8.90 -20.31 4.75
C TRP A 17 10.28 -20.91 5.05
N LEU A 18 11.09 -21.14 4.01
CA LEU A 18 12.44 -21.69 4.15
C LEU A 18 13.39 -20.67 4.81
N LYS A 19 13.19 -19.39 4.52
CA LYS A 19 13.95 -18.27 5.13
C LYS A 19 13.59 -18.05 6.59
N LEU A 20 12.30 -18.13 6.94
CA LEU A 20 11.82 -17.94 8.32
C LEU A 20 12.12 -19.16 9.21
N PHE A 21 12.13 -20.36 8.64
CA PHE A 21 12.27 -21.63 9.36
C PHE A 21 13.44 -22.48 8.81
N PRO A 22 14.68 -21.98 8.88
CA PRO A 22 15.83 -22.67 8.28
C PRO A 22 16.06 -24.04 8.94
N GLY A 23 16.22 -25.08 8.11
CA GLY A 23 16.51 -26.45 8.56
C GLY A 23 15.34 -27.19 9.23
N ILE A 24 14.12 -26.63 9.20
CA ILE A 24 12.93 -27.26 9.80
C ILE A 24 12.34 -28.35 8.90
N PHE A 25 12.27 -28.11 7.58
CA PHE A 25 11.69 -29.02 6.60
C PHE A 25 12.69 -30.10 6.18
N ASP A 26 12.24 -31.35 6.13
CA ASP A 26 13.06 -32.51 5.76
C ASP A 26 13.08 -32.73 4.23
N ARG A 27 11.99 -32.36 3.54
CA ARG A 27 11.92 -32.19 2.08
C ARG A 27 11.28 -30.85 1.78
N ALA A 28 11.89 -30.06 0.91
CA ALA A 28 11.27 -28.81 0.49
C ALA A 28 11.69 -28.35 -0.91
N ASP A 29 10.82 -27.58 -1.54
CA ASP A 29 11.09 -26.84 -2.78
C ASP A 29 10.44 -25.46 -2.70
N GLY A 30 11.27 -24.42 -2.76
CA GLY A 30 10.88 -23.03 -2.55
C GLY A 30 10.75 -22.27 -3.86
N THR A 31 9.65 -21.53 -4.03
CA THR A 31 9.39 -20.62 -5.14
C THR A 31 9.53 -19.18 -4.67
N THR A 32 10.18 -18.32 -5.46
CA THR A 32 10.24 -16.89 -5.16
C THR A 32 8.88 -16.22 -5.37
N SER A 33 8.31 -15.62 -4.33
CA SER A 33 6.96 -15.00 -4.36
C SER A 33 6.91 -13.58 -4.94
N PHE A 34 8.04 -12.94 -5.19
CA PHE A 34 8.07 -11.51 -5.55
C PHE A 34 7.76 -11.18 -7.02
N PHE A 35 7.62 -12.18 -7.90
CA PHE A 35 7.26 -11.98 -9.31
C PHE A 35 5.75 -12.17 -9.52
N VAL A 36 4.96 -11.15 -9.14
CA VAL A 36 3.48 -11.16 -9.20
C VAL A 36 2.91 -11.42 -10.60
N SER A 37 3.70 -11.20 -11.66
CA SER A 37 3.30 -11.50 -13.03
C SER A 37 3.21 -13.00 -13.36
N ASP A 38 3.88 -13.86 -12.58
CA ASP A 38 3.82 -15.30 -12.75
C ASP A 38 2.82 -15.94 -11.77
N PHE A 39 1.69 -16.40 -12.32
CA PHE A 39 0.67 -17.17 -11.60
C PHE A 39 0.53 -18.60 -12.14
N THR A 40 1.49 -19.08 -12.93
CA THR A 40 1.45 -20.43 -13.54
C THR A 40 2.63 -21.27 -13.12
N GLU A 41 3.84 -20.77 -13.28
CA GLU A 41 5.06 -21.50 -12.91
C GLU A 41 5.17 -21.59 -11.38
N VAL A 42 4.78 -20.54 -10.63
CA VAL A 42 4.73 -20.60 -9.16
C VAL A 42 3.88 -21.74 -8.60
N ASP A 43 2.69 -21.98 -9.17
CA ASP A 43 1.79 -23.06 -8.74
C ASP A 43 2.24 -24.40 -9.30
N THR A 44 2.74 -24.44 -10.54
CA THR A 44 3.33 -25.65 -11.13
C THR A 44 4.50 -26.16 -10.29
N ASN A 45 5.27 -25.26 -9.68
CA ASN A 45 6.37 -25.59 -8.77
C ASN A 45 5.92 -26.40 -7.55
N VAL A 46 4.69 -26.16 -7.09
CA VAL A 46 4.07 -26.89 -6.00
C VAL A 46 3.42 -28.17 -6.52
N THR A 47 2.53 -28.03 -7.52
CA THR A 47 1.67 -29.11 -8.03
C THR A 47 2.45 -30.32 -8.53
N ARG A 48 3.62 -30.13 -9.15
CA ARG A 48 4.41 -31.24 -9.72
C ARG A 48 4.84 -32.28 -8.67
N HIS A 49 4.95 -31.89 -7.40
CA HIS A 49 5.37 -32.78 -6.31
C HIS A 49 4.20 -33.60 -5.73
N VAL A 50 2.96 -33.14 -5.91
CA VAL A 50 1.76 -33.76 -5.31
C VAL A 50 1.62 -35.25 -5.68
N PRO A 51 1.76 -35.69 -6.95
CA PRO A 51 1.66 -37.10 -7.28
C PRO A 51 2.66 -37.98 -6.54
N GLU A 52 3.93 -37.55 -6.45
CA GLU A 52 5.00 -38.29 -5.79
C GLU A 52 4.79 -38.33 -4.27
N GLU A 53 4.46 -37.19 -3.66
CA GLU A 53 4.25 -37.13 -2.21
C GLU A 53 3.03 -37.94 -1.74
N LEU A 54 2.00 -38.09 -2.59
CA LEU A 54 0.89 -38.98 -2.29
C LEU A 54 1.27 -40.47 -2.30
N GLU A 55 2.32 -40.88 -3.02
CA GLU A 55 2.82 -42.27 -2.98
C GLU A 55 3.70 -42.57 -1.76
N ASN A 56 4.32 -41.53 -1.18
CA ASN A 56 5.21 -41.67 -0.02
C ASN A 56 4.43 -41.91 1.29
N ASP A 57 4.93 -42.80 2.14
CA ASP A 57 4.38 -43.11 3.48
C ASP A 57 5.23 -42.55 4.64
N ASP A 58 6.22 -41.71 4.31
CA ASP A 58 7.26 -41.27 5.23
C ASP A 58 7.06 -39.86 5.81
N TRP A 59 6.02 -39.13 5.42
CA TRP A 59 5.71 -37.79 5.93
C TRP A 59 4.55 -37.82 6.95
N ASN A 60 4.63 -36.94 7.94
CA ASN A 60 3.55 -36.71 8.92
C ASN A 60 2.84 -35.37 8.71
N THR A 61 3.47 -34.45 7.98
CA THR A 61 2.90 -33.14 7.68
C THR A 61 3.45 -32.65 6.34
N MET A 62 2.55 -32.23 5.47
CA MET A 62 2.88 -31.64 4.18
C MET A 62 2.19 -30.28 4.07
N VAL A 63 2.97 -29.24 3.78
CA VAL A 63 2.49 -27.88 3.54
C VAL A 63 2.63 -27.57 2.06
N LEU A 64 1.52 -27.26 1.41
CA LEU A 64 1.47 -26.83 0.01
C LEU A 64 0.99 -25.38 -0.02
N HIS A 65 1.85 -24.46 -0.46
CA HIS A 65 1.57 -23.02 -0.43
C HIS A 65 1.52 -22.46 -1.85
N TYR A 66 0.31 -22.18 -2.32
CA TYR A 66 0.03 -21.68 -3.67
C TYR A 66 -0.08 -20.16 -3.68
N LEU A 67 0.38 -19.53 -4.77
CA LEU A 67 0.44 -18.07 -4.92
C LEU A 67 -0.42 -17.56 -6.08
N GLY A 68 -0.81 -18.43 -7.03
CA GLY A 68 -1.43 -17.99 -8.28
C GLY A 68 -2.76 -17.25 -8.10
N LEU A 69 -3.58 -17.60 -7.11
CA LEU A 69 -4.84 -16.88 -6.83
C LEU A 69 -4.58 -15.47 -6.31
N ASP A 70 -3.62 -15.30 -5.40
CA ASP A 70 -3.22 -14.00 -4.88
C ASP A 70 -2.66 -13.12 -6.00
N HIS A 71 -1.72 -13.65 -6.79
CA HIS A 71 -1.11 -12.96 -7.92
C HIS A 71 -2.15 -12.51 -8.96
N ILE A 72 -3.12 -13.36 -9.31
CA ILE A 72 -4.22 -12.98 -10.22
C ILE A 72 -5.11 -11.91 -9.60
N GLY A 73 -5.37 -12.00 -8.30
CA GLY A 73 -6.10 -10.99 -7.53
C GLY A 73 -5.42 -9.62 -7.61
N HIS A 74 -4.13 -9.54 -7.30
CA HIS A 74 -3.32 -8.31 -7.47
C HIS A 74 -3.31 -7.77 -8.90
N LYS A 75 -3.29 -8.66 -9.88
CA LYS A 75 -3.18 -8.27 -11.28
C LYS A 75 -4.48 -7.73 -11.86
N THR A 76 -5.61 -8.41 -11.61
CA THR A 76 -6.87 -8.17 -12.33
C THR A 76 -8.09 -8.02 -11.43
N GLY A 77 -7.90 -8.06 -10.12
CA GLY A 77 -8.98 -8.12 -9.14
C GLY A 77 -9.62 -9.51 -9.04
N PRO A 78 -10.49 -9.72 -8.03
CA PRO A 78 -11.11 -11.01 -7.76
C PRO A 78 -12.09 -11.48 -8.85
N ARG A 79 -12.48 -10.58 -9.77
CA ARG A 79 -13.37 -10.88 -10.91
C ARG A 79 -12.64 -10.89 -12.24
N GLY A 80 -11.31 -10.93 -12.21
CA GLY A 80 -10.47 -10.99 -13.40
C GLY A 80 -10.72 -12.25 -14.25
N PRO A 81 -10.48 -12.20 -15.57
CA PRO A 81 -10.77 -13.31 -16.49
C PRO A 81 -9.96 -14.57 -16.19
N ASN A 82 -8.81 -14.44 -15.53
CA ASN A 82 -7.95 -15.58 -15.15
C ASN A 82 -8.35 -16.24 -13.83
N MET A 83 -9.23 -15.62 -13.04
CA MET A 83 -9.58 -16.12 -11.70
C MET A 83 -10.33 -17.45 -11.77
N VAL A 84 -11.38 -17.54 -12.60
CA VAL A 84 -12.18 -18.76 -12.73
C VAL A 84 -11.38 -19.95 -13.26
N PRO A 85 -10.58 -19.84 -14.34
CA PRO A 85 -9.69 -20.92 -14.77
C PRO A 85 -8.72 -21.37 -13.66
N LYS A 86 -8.16 -20.44 -12.89
CA LYS A 86 -7.25 -20.76 -11.79
C LYS A 86 -7.97 -21.47 -10.63
N GLN A 87 -9.19 -21.06 -10.29
CA GLN A 87 -10.00 -21.77 -9.29
C GLN A 87 -10.31 -23.21 -9.71
N HIS A 88 -10.56 -23.47 -11.00
CA HIS A 88 -10.71 -24.83 -11.52
C HIS A 88 -9.43 -25.66 -11.42
N GLU A 89 -8.25 -25.05 -11.63
CA GLU A 89 -6.96 -25.70 -11.42
C GLU A 89 -6.79 -26.12 -9.96
N MET A 90 -7.04 -25.20 -9.01
CA MET A 90 -6.94 -25.47 -7.57
C MET A 90 -7.94 -26.54 -7.11
N ASP A 91 -9.19 -26.49 -7.60
CA ASP A 91 -10.20 -27.54 -7.35
C ASP A 91 -9.72 -28.92 -7.85
N GLY A 92 -9.07 -28.96 -9.02
CA GLY A 92 -8.49 -30.19 -9.57
C GLY A 92 -7.40 -30.80 -8.67
N ILE A 93 -6.54 -29.95 -8.10
CA ILE A 93 -5.49 -30.38 -7.16
C ILE A 93 -6.11 -30.92 -5.86
N VAL A 94 -7.11 -30.21 -5.30
CA VAL A 94 -7.85 -30.66 -4.12
C VAL A 94 -8.50 -32.02 -4.37
N ARG A 95 -9.12 -32.21 -5.55
CA ARG A 95 -9.69 -33.50 -5.98
C ARG A 95 -8.63 -34.60 -6.00
N GLN A 96 -7.47 -34.35 -6.62
CA GLN A 96 -6.37 -35.33 -6.69
C GLN A 96 -5.89 -35.75 -5.30
N ILE A 97 -5.70 -34.80 -4.38
CA ILE A 97 -5.28 -35.08 -3.00
C ILE A 97 -6.34 -35.92 -2.28
N TYR A 98 -7.61 -35.53 -2.38
CA TYR A 98 -8.70 -36.27 -1.72
C TYR A 98 -8.86 -37.69 -2.28
N GLU A 99 -8.78 -37.89 -3.59
CA GLU A 99 -8.76 -39.22 -4.21
C GLU A 99 -7.56 -40.06 -3.73
N GLY A 100 -6.39 -39.43 -3.56
CA GLY A 100 -5.24 -40.06 -2.92
C GLY A 100 -5.55 -40.55 -1.51
N ILE A 101 -6.14 -39.70 -0.67
CA ILE A 101 -6.56 -40.03 0.71
C ILE A 101 -7.56 -41.20 0.73
N GLN A 102 -8.47 -41.27 -0.24
CA GLN A 102 -9.48 -42.34 -0.30
C GLN A 102 -8.91 -43.68 -0.78
N ASN A 103 -7.99 -43.64 -1.76
CA ASN A 103 -7.57 -44.84 -2.49
C ASN A 103 -6.28 -45.48 -1.95
N LYS A 104 -5.52 -44.75 -1.12
CA LYS A 104 -4.22 -45.22 -0.61
C LYS A 104 -4.29 -45.58 0.87
N PRO A 105 -3.99 -46.83 1.27
CA PRO A 105 -4.11 -47.28 2.66
C PRO A 105 -3.30 -46.45 3.67
N HIS A 106 -2.09 -46.00 3.32
CA HIS A 106 -1.26 -45.20 4.23
C HIS A 106 -1.80 -43.79 4.49
N LEU A 107 -2.73 -43.30 3.66
CA LEU A 107 -3.33 -41.97 3.78
C LEU A 107 -4.73 -41.97 4.42
N GLU A 108 -5.27 -43.13 4.82
CA GLU A 108 -6.65 -43.25 5.30
C GLU A 108 -6.98 -42.40 6.55
N SER A 109 -5.95 -42.02 7.30
CA SER A 109 -6.03 -41.20 8.52
C SER A 109 -5.53 -39.77 8.32
N THR A 110 -5.41 -39.31 7.07
CA THR A 110 -4.99 -37.95 6.72
C THR A 110 -6.14 -36.96 6.89
N LEU A 111 -5.78 -35.76 7.36
CA LEU A 111 -6.63 -34.57 7.39
C LEU A 111 -6.07 -33.54 6.41
N LEU A 112 -6.83 -33.22 5.36
CA LEU A 112 -6.54 -32.08 4.49
C LEU A 112 -7.20 -30.84 5.09
N VAL A 113 -6.42 -29.77 5.25
CA VAL A 113 -6.90 -28.45 5.68
C VAL A 113 -6.64 -27.48 4.53
N LEU A 114 -7.71 -27.02 3.88
CA LEU A 114 -7.65 -25.99 2.85
C LEU A 114 -8.01 -24.66 3.49
N ILE A 115 -7.09 -23.70 3.46
CA ILE A 115 -7.26 -22.39 4.10
C ILE A 115 -6.64 -21.30 3.22
N GLY A 116 -7.28 -20.12 3.18
CA GLY A 116 -6.64 -18.89 2.74
C GLY A 116 -6.16 -18.08 3.95
N ASP A 117 -4.99 -17.46 3.83
CA ASP A 117 -4.46 -16.51 4.82
C ASP A 117 -5.23 -15.17 4.80
N HIS A 118 -5.69 -14.74 3.63
CA HIS A 118 -6.58 -13.59 3.46
C HIS A 118 -7.46 -13.74 2.21
N GLY A 119 -8.42 -12.81 2.05
CA GLY A 119 -9.16 -12.62 0.82
C GLY A 119 -8.63 -11.44 -0.01
N MET A 120 -9.46 -10.82 -0.85
CA MET A 120 -9.07 -9.74 -1.75
C MET A 120 -10.21 -8.72 -1.90
N ASN A 121 -9.90 -7.42 -1.92
CA ASN A 121 -10.90 -6.40 -2.26
C ASN A 121 -11.13 -6.30 -3.78
N ASP A 122 -12.18 -5.58 -4.19
CA ASP A 122 -12.55 -5.44 -5.61
C ASP A 122 -11.47 -4.77 -6.48
N ALA A 123 -10.56 -3.99 -5.88
CA ALA A 123 -9.43 -3.36 -6.57
C ALA A 123 -8.23 -4.30 -6.75
N GLY A 124 -8.31 -5.54 -6.27
CA GLY A 124 -7.20 -6.49 -6.31
C GLY A 124 -6.17 -6.25 -5.23
N ASN A 125 -6.55 -5.69 -4.09
CA ASN A 125 -5.64 -5.39 -2.99
C ASN A 125 -6.11 -6.08 -1.70
N HIS A 126 -5.18 -6.31 -0.76
CA HIS A 126 -5.50 -6.86 0.57
C HIS A 126 -4.62 -6.25 1.67
N GLY A 127 -5.04 -6.41 2.93
CA GLY A 127 -4.35 -5.86 4.11
C GLY A 127 -5.13 -4.75 4.82
N ALA A 128 -6.35 -4.46 4.38
CA ALA A 128 -7.33 -3.67 5.13
C ALA A 128 -8.38 -4.61 5.80
N SER A 129 -9.57 -4.09 6.09
CA SER A 129 -10.59 -4.78 6.92
C SER A 129 -11.93 -4.98 6.22
N SER A 130 -11.98 -4.92 4.88
CA SER A 130 -13.22 -5.26 4.20
C SER A 130 -13.53 -6.76 4.35
N ALA A 131 -14.81 -7.13 4.31
CA ALA A 131 -15.20 -8.54 4.40
C ALA A 131 -14.55 -9.39 3.30
N GLY A 132 -14.37 -8.83 2.11
CA GLY A 132 -13.65 -9.47 1.01
C GLY A 132 -12.19 -9.76 1.33
N GLU A 133 -11.54 -8.99 2.20
CA GLU A 133 -10.13 -9.17 2.62
C GLU A 133 -9.98 -10.08 3.84
N THR A 134 -10.93 -10.06 4.78
CA THR A 134 -10.80 -10.74 6.08
C THR A 134 -11.51 -12.09 6.17
N SER A 135 -12.30 -12.46 5.17
CA SER A 135 -13.11 -13.68 5.17
C SER A 135 -12.63 -14.73 4.14
N PRO A 136 -11.39 -15.26 4.24
CA PRO A 136 -10.94 -16.33 3.37
C PRO A 136 -11.67 -17.65 3.65
N ALA A 137 -11.60 -18.58 2.69
CA ALA A 137 -12.16 -19.91 2.84
C ALA A 137 -11.37 -20.75 3.85
N LEU A 138 -12.09 -21.60 4.61
CA LEU A 138 -11.53 -22.64 5.46
C LEU A 138 -12.37 -23.93 5.30
N VAL A 139 -11.72 -25.03 4.96
CA VAL A 139 -12.35 -26.35 4.81
C VAL A 139 -11.46 -27.44 5.40
N PHE A 140 -12.06 -28.31 6.22
CA PHE A 140 -11.43 -29.54 6.70
C PHE A 140 -11.99 -30.74 5.93
N VAL A 141 -11.11 -31.56 5.35
CA VAL A 141 -11.49 -32.67 4.48
C VAL A 141 -10.82 -33.96 4.97
N SER A 142 -11.63 -34.97 5.30
CA SER A 142 -11.17 -36.34 5.56
C SER A 142 -12.36 -37.31 5.50
N PRO A 143 -12.18 -38.55 5.03
CA PRO A 143 -13.23 -39.58 5.08
C PRO A 143 -13.78 -39.81 6.49
N LYS A 144 -12.97 -39.59 7.53
CA LYS A 144 -13.37 -39.76 8.94
C LYS A 144 -14.33 -38.67 9.45
N LEU A 145 -14.40 -37.51 8.80
CA LEU A 145 -15.31 -36.42 9.21
C LEU A 145 -16.76 -36.67 8.80
N LYS A 146 -17.05 -37.68 7.98
CA LYS A 146 -18.42 -38.06 7.58
C LYS A 146 -19.33 -38.35 8.78
N THR A 147 -18.78 -38.79 9.90
CA THR A 147 -19.53 -39.12 11.13
C THR A 147 -20.02 -37.89 11.89
N ILE A 148 -19.38 -36.74 11.70
CA ILE A 148 -19.71 -35.48 12.41
C ILE A 148 -20.23 -34.40 11.46
N ALA A 149 -20.10 -34.59 10.14
CA ALA A 149 -20.50 -33.63 9.14
C ALA A 149 -22.03 -33.41 9.14
N LYS A 150 -22.45 -32.15 9.26
CA LYS A 150 -23.85 -31.74 9.08
C LYS A 150 -24.17 -31.69 7.59
N GLN A 151 -25.35 -32.16 7.20
CA GLN A 151 -25.83 -31.95 5.82
C GLN A 151 -26.20 -30.47 5.64
N THR A 152 -25.51 -29.78 4.74
CA THR A 152 -25.76 -28.37 4.40
C THR A 152 -25.99 -28.24 2.89
N LYS A 153 -26.66 -27.15 2.48
CA LYS A 153 -26.83 -26.81 1.07
C LYS A 153 -25.47 -26.37 0.50
N THR A 154 -25.03 -27.02 -0.58
CA THR A 154 -23.78 -26.70 -1.28
C THR A 154 -24.01 -26.63 -2.78
N PRO A 155 -23.63 -25.54 -3.47
CA PRO A 155 -23.07 -24.31 -2.91
C PRO A 155 -24.08 -23.52 -2.07
N ALA A 156 -23.59 -22.76 -1.09
CA ALA A 156 -24.40 -21.80 -0.36
C ALA A 156 -24.82 -20.64 -1.27
N ASP A 157 -25.93 -19.97 -0.92
CA ASP A 157 -26.33 -18.75 -1.63
C ASP A 157 -25.37 -17.60 -1.30
N PHE A 158 -25.20 -16.64 -2.22
CA PHE A 158 -24.29 -15.51 -2.03
C PHE A 158 -24.71 -14.64 -0.84
N VAL A 159 -23.75 -14.30 0.02
CA VAL A 159 -23.89 -13.35 1.14
C VAL A 159 -22.75 -12.34 1.04
N GLU A 160 -23.06 -11.05 1.18
CA GLU A 160 -22.13 -9.93 0.95
C GLU A 160 -20.94 -9.92 1.91
N ASP A 161 -21.10 -10.39 3.14
CA ASP A 161 -20.05 -10.47 4.16
C ASP A 161 -19.25 -11.78 4.13
N PHE A 162 -19.53 -12.65 3.15
CA PHE A 162 -18.91 -13.96 2.94
C PHE A 162 -19.09 -14.96 4.11
N ARG A 163 -20.08 -14.75 4.97
CA ARG A 163 -20.41 -15.66 6.08
C ARG A 163 -21.43 -16.72 5.65
N TYR A 164 -20.94 -17.82 5.07
CA TYR A 164 -21.81 -18.87 4.50
C TYR A 164 -22.27 -19.96 5.48
N TYR A 165 -21.33 -20.66 6.10
CA TYR A 165 -21.59 -21.84 6.94
C TYR A 165 -21.37 -21.50 8.43
N SER A 166 -20.32 -22.03 9.04
CA SER A 166 -19.84 -21.59 10.35
C SER A 166 -18.82 -20.46 10.17
N PHE A 167 -18.83 -19.51 11.11
CA PHE A 167 -17.78 -18.50 11.25
C PHE A 167 -16.85 -18.90 12.39
N VAL A 168 -15.55 -18.85 12.15
CA VAL A 168 -14.50 -19.09 13.14
C VAL A 168 -13.39 -18.06 12.93
N GLU A 169 -12.62 -17.77 13.97
CA GLU A 169 -11.44 -16.93 13.86
C GLU A 169 -10.26 -17.78 13.33
N GLN A 170 -9.37 -17.22 12.51
CA GLN A 170 -8.19 -17.97 12.04
C GLN A 170 -7.33 -18.51 13.19
N SER A 171 -7.33 -17.80 14.33
CA SER A 171 -6.63 -18.23 15.54
C SER A 171 -7.16 -19.56 16.12
N ASP A 172 -8.42 -19.92 15.84
CA ASP A 172 -9.08 -21.15 16.30
C ASP A 172 -8.49 -22.42 15.66
N LEU A 173 -7.76 -22.26 14.57
CA LEU A 173 -7.08 -23.36 13.89
C LEU A 173 -6.03 -24.02 14.79
N ALA A 174 -5.25 -23.22 15.53
CA ALA A 174 -4.16 -23.72 16.36
C ALA A 174 -4.60 -24.70 17.47
N PRO A 175 -5.57 -24.37 18.35
CA PRO A 175 -6.04 -25.31 19.37
C PRO A 175 -6.78 -26.50 18.76
N THR A 176 -7.48 -26.31 17.64
CA THR A 176 -8.22 -27.37 16.95
C THR A 176 -7.28 -28.41 16.35
N LEU A 177 -6.23 -27.98 15.64
CA LEU A 177 -5.19 -28.89 15.11
C LEU A 177 -4.39 -29.57 16.22
N ALA A 178 -4.12 -28.86 17.31
CA ALA A 178 -3.43 -29.43 18.47
C ALA A 178 -4.20 -30.63 19.05
N ALA A 179 -5.52 -30.51 19.19
CA ALA A 179 -6.36 -31.62 19.62
C ALA A 179 -6.42 -32.75 18.58
N LEU A 180 -6.71 -32.44 17.32
CA LEU A 180 -6.87 -33.45 16.24
C LEU A 180 -5.59 -34.27 16.00
N LEU A 181 -4.42 -33.64 16.14
CA LEU A 181 -3.12 -34.27 15.88
C LEU A 181 -2.38 -34.69 17.17
N GLY A 182 -2.97 -34.45 18.34
CA GLY A 182 -2.47 -34.92 19.63
C GLY A 182 -1.18 -34.23 20.11
N PHE A 183 -1.00 -32.94 19.82
CA PHE A 183 0.11 -32.13 20.34
C PHE A 183 -0.36 -31.00 21.27
N PRO A 184 0.50 -30.43 22.13
CA PRO A 184 0.11 -29.34 23.03
C PRO A 184 -0.27 -28.06 22.27
N ILE A 185 -1.29 -27.34 22.74
CA ILE A 185 -1.69 -26.04 22.18
C ILE A 185 -0.48 -25.08 22.25
N PRO A 186 -0.15 -24.36 21.16
CA PRO A 186 0.94 -23.38 21.17
C PRO A 186 0.78 -22.36 22.31
N LYS A 187 1.87 -22.06 23.01
CA LYS A 187 1.85 -21.23 24.24
C LYS A 187 1.17 -19.87 24.05
N ASN A 188 1.32 -19.25 22.88
CA ASN A 188 0.80 -17.92 22.57
C ASN A 188 -0.51 -17.97 21.76
N SER A 189 -1.17 -19.12 21.67
CA SER A 189 -2.45 -19.25 20.96
C SER A 189 -3.52 -18.40 21.65
N LEU A 190 -4.34 -17.66 20.90
CA LEU A 190 -5.51 -16.97 21.44
C LEU A 190 -6.82 -17.61 20.98
N GLY A 191 -6.72 -18.68 20.18
CA GLY A 191 -7.86 -19.36 19.58
C GLY A 191 -8.73 -20.11 20.57
N SER A 192 -10.01 -20.18 20.22
CA SER A 192 -11.01 -21.05 20.81
C SER A 192 -11.10 -22.36 20.02
N PHE A 193 -11.30 -23.49 20.68
CA PHE A 193 -11.45 -24.78 20.03
C PHE A 193 -12.76 -24.82 19.21
N ILE A 194 -12.70 -25.27 17.95
CA ILE A 194 -13.87 -25.39 17.08
C ILE A 194 -14.76 -26.55 17.56
N THR A 195 -15.82 -26.22 18.30
CA THR A 195 -16.65 -27.19 19.02
C THR A 195 -17.33 -28.24 18.14
N GLU A 196 -17.50 -27.97 16.84
CA GLU A 196 -18.02 -28.92 15.86
C GLU A 196 -17.17 -30.19 15.73
N PHE A 197 -15.90 -30.16 16.14
CA PHE A 197 -15.04 -31.34 16.20
C PHE A 197 -15.16 -32.15 17.50
N LEU A 198 -15.76 -31.62 18.57
CA LEU A 198 -15.90 -32.34 19.86
C LEU A 198 -16.51 -33.74 19.74
N PRO A 199 -17.50 -34.01 18.85
CA PRO A 199 -18.06 -35.35 18.70
C PRO A 199 -17.06 -36.43 18.26
N MET A 200 -15.86 -36.05 17.79
CA MET A 200 -14.77 -37.00 17.47
C MET A 200 -14.21 -37.72 18.71
N TRP A 201 -14.37 -37.14 19.89
CA TRP A 201 -13.94 -37.72 21.17
C TRP A 201 -15.14 -38.22 21.98
N GLN A 202 -14.89 -39.07 22.98
CA GLN A 202 -15.92 -39.63 23.86
C GLN A 202 -15.52 -39.41 25.34
N GLY A 203 -16.53 -39.34 26.22
CA GLY A 203 -16.31 -39.22 27.67
C GLY A 203 -15.44 -38.02 28.06
N ASN A 204 -14.52 -38.25 29.01
CA ASN A 204 -13.62 -37.24 29.59
C ASN A 204 -12.72 -36.51 28.60
N ASP A 205 -12.44 -37.09 27.44
CA ASP A 205 -11.53 -36.47 26.46
C ASP A 205 -12.08 -35.13 25.94
N ARG A 206 -13.40 -34.99 25.81
CA ARG A 206 -14.05 -33.73 25.39
C ARG A 206 -13.79 -32.61 26.39
N MET A 207 -13.93 -32.93 27.68
CA MET A 207 -13.72 -31.99 28.78
C MET A 207 -12.25 -31.58 28.85
N GLU A 208 -11.33 -32.55 28.75
CA GLU A 208 -9.89 -32.30 28.83
C GLU A 208 -9.40 -31.40 27.68
N ILE A 209 -9.95 -31.53 26.47
CA ILE A 209 -9.62 -30.66 25.33
C ILE A 209 -9.98 -29.20 25.63
N LEU A 210 -11.21 -28.96 26.09
CA LEU A 210 -11.70 -27.61 26.39
C LEU A 210 -11.01 -27.00 27.61
N LEU A 211 -10.77 -27.79 28.66
CA LEU A 211 -10.01 -27.35 29.84
C LEU A 211 -8.57 -27.00 29.50
N ARG A 212 -7.90 -27.75 28.62
CA ARG A 212 -6.55 -27.43 28.15
C ARG A 212 -6.52 -26.13 27.34
N ASN A 213 -7.49 -25.93 26.45
CA ASN A 213 -7.61 -24.68 25.72
C ASN A 213 -7.87 -23.51 26.67
N GLY A 214 -8.79 -23.68 27.62
CA GLY A 214 -9.10 -22.64 28.60
C GLY A 214 -7.92 -22.30 29.50
N ARG A 215 -7.19 -23.30 30.00
CA ARG A 215 -5.98 -23.10 30.80
C ARG A 215 -4.91 -22.35 30.00
N GLN A 216 -4.73 -22.69 28.74
CA GLN A 216 -3.75 -22.02 27.89
C GLN A 216 -4.07 -20.53 27.71
N ILE A 217 -5.34 -20.16 27.46
CA ILE A 217 -5.74 -18.75 27.36
C ILE A 217 -5.63 -18.06 28.73
N TYR A 218 -5.99 -18.75 29.81
CA TYR A 218 -5.90 -18.22 31.17
C TYR A 218 -4.45 -17.91 31.58
N ASP A 219 -3.49 -18.75 31.21
CA ASP A 219 -2.07 -18.49 31.47
C ASP A 219 -1.60 -17.19 30.79
N ILE A 220 -2.15 -16.88 29.61
CA ILE A 220 -1.90 -15.59 28.93
C ILE A 220 -2.60 -14.44 29.67
N LEU A 221 -3.82 -14.64 30.16
CA LEU A 221 -4.57 -13.64 30.94
C LEU A 221 -3.78 -13.24 32.19
N VAL A 222 -3.24 -14.23 32.93
CA VAL A 222 -2.35 -14.02 34.09
C VAL A 222 -1.11 -13.21 33.69
N ALA A 223 -0.42 -13.63 32.63
CA ALA A 223 0.81 -12.97 32.19
C ALA A 223 0.56 -11.52 31.70
N THR A 224 -0.61 -11.24 31.12
CA THR A 224 -0.93 -9.96 30.48
C THR A 224 -1.52 -8.96 31.46
N PHE A 225 -2.41 -9.39 32.36
CA PHE A 225 -3.16 -8.51 33.26
C PHE A 225 -2.72 -8.60 34.72
N GLY A 226 -1.82 -9.53 35.06
CA GLY A 226 -1.42 -9.75 36.44
C GLY A 226 -2.57 -10.24 37.33
N VAL A 227 -3.59 -10.88 36.75
CA VAL A 227 -4.65 -11.53 37.54
C VAL A 227 -4.05 -12.70 38.33
N PRO A 228 -4.60 -13.04 39.51
CA PRO A 228 -4.06 -14.11 40.35
C PRO A 228 -3.97 -15.44 39.62
N GLN A 229 -2.96 -16.25 39.96
CA GLN A 229 -2.82 -17.58 39.34
C GLN A 229 -3.99 -18.49 39.72
N ALA A 230 -4.29 -19.48 38.88
CA ALA A 230 -5.36 -20.45 39.15
C ALA A 230 -5.14 -21.22 40.47
N SER A 231 -3.88 -21.35 40.90
CA SER A 231 -3.48 -22.00 42.16
C SER A 231 -3.59 -21.10 43.40
N GLU A 232 -3.78 -19.79 43.25
CA GLU A 232 -3.85 -18.87 44.38
C GLU A 232 -5.29 -18.76 44.94
N PRO A 233 -5.45 -18.68 46.27
CA PRO A 233 -6.76 -18.43 46.87
C PRO A 233 -7.22 -17.00 46.57
N LEU A 234 -8.28 -16.86 45.76
CA LEU A 234 -8.99 -15.59 45.57
C LEU A 234 -9.86 -15.33 46.80
N SER A 235 -9.86 -14.11 47.32
CA SER A 235 -10.85 -13.73 48.34
C SER A 235 -12.25 -13.70 47.71
N GLU A 236 -13.29 -14.10 48.44
CA GLU A 236 -14.69 -13.99 47.96
C GLU A 236 -15.03 -12.56 47.51
N GLN A 237 -14.37 -11.57 48.10
CA GLN A 237 -14.52 -10.15 47.78
C GLN A 237 -14.00 -9.78 46.38
N PHE A 238 -13.01 -10.52 45.84
CA PHE A 238 -12.45 -10.28 44.50
C PHE A 238 -13.49 -10.59 43.40
N CYS A 239 -14.25 -11.68 43.56
CA CYS A 239 -15.25 -12.08 42.57
C CYS A 239 -16.63 -11.44 42.77
N SER A 240 -16.90 -10.83 43.92
CA SER A 240 -18.17 -10.11 44.14
C SER A 240 -18.24 -8.78 43.39
N THR A 241 -17.11 -8.13 43.11
CA THR A 241 -17.04 -6.83 42.43
C THR A 241 -15.78 -6.75 41.56
N PRO A 242 -15.73 -7.42 40.40
CA PRO A 242 -14.58 -7.36 39.51
C PRO A 242 -14.40 -5.93 38.97
N ALA A 243 -13.19 -5.40 39.05
CA ALA A 243 -12.84 -4.04 38.59
C ALA A 243 -12.60 -3.98 37.09
N SER A 244 -12.37 -5.13 36.43
CA SER A 244 -12.13 -5.22 34.99
C SER A 244 -12.71 -6.48 34.37
N THR A 245 -12.85 -6.49 33.04
CA THR A 245 -13.26 -7.68 32.28
C THR A 245 -12.30 -8.86 32.49
N ALA A 246 -10.99 -8.60 32.62
CA ALA A 246 -10.00 -9.63 32.89
C ALA A 246 -10.21 -10.29 34.27
N GLU A 247 -10.56 -9.51 35.30
CA GLU A 247 -10.89 -10.04 36.62
C GLU A 247 -12.20 -10.85 36.59
N SER A 248 -13.21 -10.37 35.85
CA SER A 248 -14.47 -11.10 35.65
C SER A 248 -14.22 -12.47 34.98
N LEU A 249 -13.39 -12.51 33.94
CA LEU A 249 -12.98 -13.75 33.27
C LEU A 249 -12.20 -14.66 34.21
N ALA A 250 -11.32 -14.12 35.06
CA ALA A 250 -10.58 -14.91 36.03
C ALA A 250 -11.49 -15.58 37.06
N CYS A 251 -12.53 -14.88 37.52
CA CYS A 251 -13.54 -15.43 38.40
C CYS A 251 -14.41 -16.49 37.72
N ALA A 252 -14.85 -16.23 36.48
CA ALA A 252 -15.63 -17.20 35.70
C ALA A 252 -14.83 -18.49 35.42
N TRP A 253 -13.53 -18.38 35.12
CA TRP A 253 -12.64 -19.51 34.91
C TRP A 253 -12.58 -20.43 36.14
N ARG A 254 -12.53 -19.85 37.35
CA ARG A 254 -12.49 -20.61 38.60
C ARG A 254 -13.78 -21.40 38.83
N THR A 255 -14.94 -20.81 38.50
CA THR A 255 -16.23 -21.52 38.56
C THR A 255 -16.23 -22.69 37.60
N ILE A 256 -15.85 -22.48 36.33
CA ILE A 256 -15.79 -23.53 35.29
C ILE A 256 -14.84 -24.66 35.70
N GLN A 257 -13.67 -24.32 36.25
CA GLN A 257 -12.70 -25.30 36.72
C GLN A 257 -13.21 -26.06 37.96
N GLY A 258 -13.90 -25.37 38.89
CA GLY A 258 -14.44 -25.96 40.11
C GLY A 258 -15.65 -26.86 39.89
N THR A 259 -16.42 -26.62 38.82
CA THR A 259 -17.57 -27.45 38.44
C THR A 259 -17.20 -28.54 37.43
N ALA A 260 -15.97 -28.58 36.92
CA ALA A 260 -15.54 -29.55 35.90
C ALA A 260 -15.71 -31.00 36.36
N ASP A 261 -15.30 -31.35 37.58
CA ASP A 261 -15.43 -32.71 38.11
C ASP A 261 -16.91 -33.12 38.30
N ALA A 262 -17.77 -32.16 38.68
CA ALA A 262 -19.22 -32.39 38.86
C ALA A 262 -20.00 -32.42 37.53
N ALA A 263 -19.52 -31.69 36.52
CA ALA A 263 -20.05 -31.72 35.16
C ALA A 263 -19.85 -33.08 34.47
N TYR A 264 -19.02 -33.94 35.08
CA TYR A 264 -18.80 -35.33 34.68
C TYR A 264 -19.27 -36.30 35.76
N GLU A 265 -20.59 -36.40 35.98
CA GLU A 265 -21.18 -37.48 36.77
C GLU A 265 -21.64 -38.65 35.86
N GLY A 266 -20.90 -39.77 35.92
CA GLY A 266 -21.26 -41.00 35.22
C GLY A 266 -20.89 -41.00 33.72
N SER A 267 -21.83 -41.37 32.85
CA SER A 267 -21.64 -41.50 31.39
C SER A 267 -22.31 -40.37 30.58
N SER A 268 -22.84 -39.33 31.23
CA SER A 268 -23.52 -38.19 30.60
C SER A 268 -22.77 -36.90 30.88
N PHE A 269 -22.64 -36.08 29.84
CA PHE A 269 -21.92 -34.80 29.85
C PHE A 269 -22.90 -33.64 30.01
N ASP A 270 -22.63 -32.72 30.94
CA ASP A 270 -23.50 -31.56 31.20
C ASP A 270 -23.45 -30.55 30.03
N PRO A 271 -24.57 -30.34 29.30
CA PRO A 271 -24.63 -29.35 28.23
C PRO A 271 -24.48 -27.90 28.72
N ASP A 272 -24.83 -27.60 29.97
CA ASP A 272 -24.75 -26.25 30.52
C ASP A 272 -23.28 -25.87 30.76
N TRP A 273 -22.49 -26.79 31.33
CA TRP A 273 -21.04 -26.59 31.48
C TRP A 273 -20.32 -26.38 30.13
N LEU A 274 -20.74 -27.10 29.07
CA LEU A 274 -20.20 -26.90 27.73
C LEU A 274 -20.47 -25.50 27.20
N ASN A 275 -21.68 -25.00 27.40
CA ASN A 275 -22.06 -23.65 26.99
C ASN A 275 -21.24 -22.61 27.77
N ASP A 276 -21.05 -22.83 29.07
CA ASP A 276 -20.27 -21.92 29.93
C ASP A 276 -18.80 -21.84 29.52
N ILE A 277 -18.13 -22.98 29.28
CA ILE A 277 -16.71 -22.96 28.85
C ILE A 277 -16.55 -22.40 27.44
N THR A 278 -17.47 -22.71 26.52
CA THR A 278 -17.41 -22.17 25.15
C THR A 278 -17.63 -20.66 25.16
N LYS A 279 -18.58 -20.19 25.95
CA LYS A 279 -18.81 -18.76 26.15
C LYS A 279 -17.58 -18.07 26.75
N TRP A 280 -16.98 -18.68 27.77
CA TRP A 280 -15.77 -18.15 28.40
C TRP A 280 -14.60 -18.06 27.42
N LEU A 281 -14.37 -19.10 26.60
CA LEU A 281 -13.31 -19.10 25.58
C LEU A 281 -13.51 -17.96 24.58
N ASN A 282 -14.73 -17.75 24.10
CA ASN A 282 -15.06 -16.70 23.14
C ASN A 282 -14.91 -15.29 23.75
N GLU A 283 -15.33 -15.09 25.00
CA GLU A 283 -15.17 -13.81 25.71
C GLU A 283 -13.69 -13.52 26.00
N ALA A 284 -12.91 -14.52 26.40
CA ALA A 284 -11.48 -14.39 26.64
C ALA A 284 -10.71 -14.11 25.34
N GLN A 285 -11.01 -14.82 24.25
CA GLN A 285 -10.47 -14.55 22.93
C GLN A 285 -10.80 -13.12 22.48
N SER A 286 -12.05 -12.67 22.59
CA SER A 286 -12.47 -11.33 22.19
C SER A 286 -11.72 -10.24 22.95
N LEU A 287 -11.55 -10.38 24.27
CA LEU A 287 -10.75 -9.47 25.08
C LEU A 287 -9.30 -9.45 24.59
N MET A 288 -8.68 -10.62 24.41
CA MET A 288 -7.27 -10.71 24.03
C MET A 288 -7.00 -10.18 22.62
N THR A 289 -7.89 -10.44 21.65
CA THR A 289 -7.80 -9.92 20.29
C THR A 289 -7.95 -8.39 20.26
N SER A 290 -8.82 -7.82 21.10
CA SER A 290 -8.91 -6.36 21.27
C SER A 290 -7.62 -5.73 21.85
N MET A 291 -6.82 -6.55 22.55
CA MET A 291 -5.64 -6.13 23.31
C MET A 291 -4.31 -6.23 22.57
N ALA A 292 -4.31 -6.63 21.29
CA ALA A 292 -3.21 -6.34 20.36
C ALA A 292 -2.87 -4.83 20.28
N SER A 293 -3.70 -3.98 20.92
CA SER A 293 -3.66 -2.52 21.01
C SER A 293 -3.05 -1.96 22.32
N ASN A 294 -2.11 -2.62 22.99
CA ASN A 294 -1.50 -2.04 24.20
C ASN A 294 -0.46 -0.95 23.84
N TYR A 295 -0.84 0.33 23.96
CA TYR A 295 0.00 1.47 23.56
C TYR A 295 0.88 1.99 24.70
N ASP A 296 2.16 2.23 24.40
CA ASP A 296 3.08 2.95 25.30
C ASP A 296 2.75 4.46 25.29
N VAL A 297 1.82 4.85 26.17
CA VAL A 297 1.33 6.24 26.30
C VAL A 297 2.46 7.24 26.56
N PRO A 298 3.46 6.98 27.44
CA PRO A 298 4.63 7.86 27.59
C PRO A 298 5.41 8.12 26.30
N ARG A 299 5.61 7.10 25.44
CA ARG A 299 6.28 7.31 24.15
C ARG A 299 5.42 8.13 23.19
N LEU A 300 4.11 7.91 23.18
CA LEU A 300 3.18 8.69 22.36
C LEU A 300 3.13 10.17 22.77
N THR A 301 3.14 10.47 24.08
CA THR A 301 3.18 11.85 24.58
C THR A 301 4.52 12.53 24.25
N LEU A 302 5.64 11.82 24.41
CA LEU A 302 6.96 12.33 24.02
C LEU A 302 7.01 12.65 22.51
N GLY A 303 6.57 11.73 21.67
CA GLY A 303 6.49 11.96 20.22
C GLY A 303 5.61 13.16 19.87
N SER A 304 4.46 13.30 20.52
CA SER A 304 3.56 14.45 20.36
C SER A 304 4.26 15.76 20.74
N GLY A 305 5.01 15.78 21.85
CA GLY A 305 5.81 16.93 22.29
C GLY A 305 6.89 17.33 21.28
N ILE A 306 7.61 16.34 20.72
CA ILE A 306 8.63 16.57 19.68
C ILE A 306 7.98 17.16 18.42
N SER A 307 6.83 16.63 17.99
CA SER A 307 6.12 17.14 16.81
C SER A 307 5.64 18.58 17.00
N ALA A 308 5.11 18.93 18.18
CA ALA A 308 4.72 20.30 18.51
C ALA A 308 5.91 21.27 18.50
N ALA A 309 7.07 20.86 19.03
CA ALA A 309 8.30 21.65 18.96
C ALA A 309 8.75 21.88 17.50
N ALA A 310 8.65 20.86 16.64
CA ALA A 310 8.96 20.98 15.22
C ALA A 310 8.02 21.97 14.50
N VAL A 311 6.73 21.98 14.84
CA VAL A 311 5.76 22.98 14.34
C VAL A 311 6.15 24.39 14.77
N ALA A 312 6.51 24.59 16.05
CA ALA A 312 6.93 25.89 16.55
C ALA A 312 8.19 26.40 15.84
N LEU A 313 9.23 25.55 15.73
CA LEU A 313 10.50 25.92 15.09
C LEU A 313 10.33 26.21 13.59
N SER A 314 9.56 25.40 12.87
CA SER A 314 9.28 25.63 11.45
C SER A 314 8.43 26.88 11.21
N THR A 315 7.46 27.17 12.08
CA THR A 315 6.68 28.41 12.03
C THR A 315 7.57 29.63 12.27
N ILE A 316 8.46 29.58 13.27
CA ILE A 316 9.46 30.64 13.50
C ILE A 316 10.34 30.83 12.26
N SER A 317 10.81 29.73 11.64
CA SER A 317 11.58 29.81 10.39
C SER A 317 10.81 30.51 9.27
N VAL A 318 9.50 30.24 9.11
CA VAL A 318 8.67 30.92 8.11
C VAL A 318 8.61 32.41 8.38
N VAL A 319 8.36 32.82 9.63
CA VAL A 319 8.28 34.23 10.04
C VAL A 319 9.62 34.95 9.82
N LEU A 320 10.74 34.31 10.15
CA LEU A 320 12.08 34.89 9.97
C LEU A 320 12.52 34.96 8.50
N SER A 321 12.10 34.01 7.67
CA SER A 321 12.51 33.94 6.26
C SER A 321 11.66 34.78 5.30
N SER A 322 10.49 35.27 5.74
CA SER A 322 9.47 35.85 4.86
C SER A 322 9.22 37.32 5.17
N THR A 323 9.19 38.19 4.16
CA THR A 323 8.34 39.37 4.22
C THR A 323 6.89 38.91 4.00
N VAL A 324 6.18 38.63 5.09
CA VAL A 324 4.87 38.00 5.06
C VAL A 324 3.86 38.93 4.35
N SER A 325 3.44 38.57 3.14
CA SER A 325 2.26 39.19 2.54
C SER A 325 1.01 38.53 3.14
N PHE A 326 0.20 39.31 3.85
CA PHE A 326 -1.07 38.85 4.45
C PHE A 326 -1.95 38.10 3.43
N THR A 327 -1.95 38.55 2.17
CA THR A 327 -2.74 37.94 1.08
C THR A 327 -2.36 36.50 0.75
N GLY A 328 -1.10 36.09 0.95
CA GLY A 328 -0.66 34.72 0.67
C GLY A 328 -0.60 33.84 1.92
N LEU A 329 -0.37 34.42 3.10
CA LEU A 329 -0.27 33.67 4.35
C LEU A 329 -1.64 33.10 4.77
N VAL A 330 -2.71 33.89 4.66
CA VAL A 330 -4.04 33.47 5.13
C VAL A 330 -4.52 32.19 4.43
N PRO A 331 -4.52 32.07 3.08
CA PRO A 331 -4.90 30.84 2.42
C PRO A 331 -4.02 29.64 2.80
N TYR A 332 -2.70 29.85 2.91
CA TYR A 332 -1.76 28.80 3.27
C TYR A 332 -2.03 28.25 4.69
N THR A 333 -2.20 29.14 5.67
CA THR A 333 -2.52 28.75 7.04
C THR A 333 -3.88 28.07 7.12
N LEU A 334 -4.89 28.57 6.38
CA LEU A 334 -6.22 27.96 6.34
C LEU A 334 -6.18 26.54 5.77
N ILE A 335 -5.46 26.31 4.66
CA ILE A 335 -5.27 24.97 4.08
C ILE A 335 -4.61 24.05 5.11
N THR A 336 -3.55 24.52 5.76
CA THR A 336 -2.80 23.72 6.76
C THR A 336 -3.68 23.32 7.95
N LEU A 337 -4.46 24.27 8.49
CA LEU A 337 -5.34 24.02 9.63
C LEU A 337 -6.52 23.11 9.27
N LEU A 338 -7.18 23.36 8.12
CA LEU A 338 -8.29 22.52 7.68
C LEU A 338 -7.84 21.08 7.40
N TYR A 339 -6.66 20.91 6.79
CA TYR A 339 -6.06 19.59 6.59
C TYR A 339 -5.75 18.90 7.93
N GLY A 340 -5.25 19.65 8.91
CA GLY A 340 -5.01 19.12 10.25
C GLY A 340 -6.29 18.66 10.96
N ILE A 341 -7.33 19.49 10.92
CA ILE A 341 -8.61 19.20 11.60
C ILE A 341 -9.30 17.96 11.00
N MET A 342 -9.25 17.77 9.68
CA MET A 342 -9.88 16.61 9.05
C MET A 342 -9.26 15.27 9.46
N MET A 343 -8.01 15.25 9.95
CA MET A 343 -7.35 14.02 10.42
C MET A 343 -8.04 13.40 11.65
N PHE A 344 -8.95 14.10 12.33
CA PHE A 344 -9.70 13.57 13.47
C PHE A 344 -10.99 12.81 13.09
N ALA A 345 -11.28 12.64 11.79
CA ALA A 345 -12.43 11.87 11.32
C ALA A 345 -11.99 10.80 10.32
N SER A 346 -12.26 9.52 10.60
CA SER A 346 -11.82 8.40 9.77
C SER A 346 -12.32 8.51 8.32
N SER A 347 -13.59 8.90 8.13
CA SER A 347 -14.17 9.07 6.79
C SER A 347 -13.51 10.17 5.97
N TYR A 348 -12.96 11.20 6.61
CA TYR A 348 -12.19 12.23 5.90
C TYR A 348 -10.76 11.78 5.60
N VAL A 349 -10.16 10.93 6.43
CA VAL A 349 -8.86 10.33 6.14
C VAL A 349 -8.95 9.34 4.97
N GLU A 350 -10.03 8.55 4.91
CA GLU A 350 -10.33 7.65 3.79
C GLU A 350 -10.56 8.43 2.48
N GLU A 351 -11.29 9.55 2.54
CA GLU A 351 -11.65 10.35 1.36
C GLU A 351 -10.79 11.63 1.20
N GLU A 352 -9.52 11.55 1.60
CA GLU A 352 -8.59 12.68 1.64
C GLU A 352 -8.38 13.36 0.27
N GLN A 353 -8.46 12.60 -0.83
CA GLN A 353 -8.30 13.09 -2.19
C GLN A 353 -9.25 14.26 -2.50
N HIS A 354 -10.46 14.25 -1.94
CA HIS A 354 -11.42 15.32 -2.14
C HIS A 354 -10.90 16.64 -1.58
N PHE A 355 -10.31 16.64 -0.37
CA PHE A 355 -9.72 17.84 0.21
C PHE A 355 -8.70 18.47 -0.73
N TRP A 356 -7.78 17.66 -1.28
CA TRP A 356 -6.74 18.14 -2.17
C TRP A 356 -7.27 18.67 -3.50
N TYR A 357 -8.25 18.01 -4.10
CA TYR A 357 -8.88 18.49 -5.34
C TYR A 357 -9.62 19.80 -5.15
N TRP A 358 -10.39 19.94 -4.06
CA TRP A 358 -11.13 21.17 -3.76
C TRP A 358 -10.18 22.32 -3.37
N ALA A 359 -9.20 22.07 -2.50
CA ALA A 359 -8.21 23.05 -2.10
C ALA A 359 -7.42 23.58 -3.30
N THR A 360 -6.99 22.69 -4.21
CA THR A 360 -6.27 23.07 -5.44
C THR A 360 -7.14 23.93 -6.36
N SER A 361 -8.42 23.57 -6.53
CA SER A 361 -9.36 24.31 -7.36
C SER A 361 -9.62 25.72 -6.82
N ILE A 362 -9.86 25.84 -5.51
CA ILE A 362 -10.05 27.13 -4.82
C ILE A 362 -8.79 27.98 -4.91
N TRP A 363 -7.62 27.37 -4.73
CA TRP A 363 -6.33 28.05 -4.84
C TRP A 363 -6.08 28.62 -6.24
N PHE A 364 -6.38 27.88 -7.30
CA PHE A 364 -6.22 28.34 -8.68
C PHE A 364 -7.18 29.50 -9.01
N PHE A 365 -8.41 29.43 -8.50
CA PHE A 365 -9.36 30.53 -8.58
C PHE A 365 -8.80 31.78 -7.88
N PHE A 366 -8.28 31.63 -6.65
CA PHE A 366 -7.65 32.71 -5.89
C PHE A 366 -6.47 33.35 -6.64
N LEU A 367 -5.53 32.56 -7.16
CA LEU A 367 -4.39 33.06 -7.95
C LEU A 367 -4.83 33.87 -9.16
N THR A 368 -5.91 33.42 -9.82
CA THR A 368 -6.47 34.14 -10.97
C THR A 368 -7.06 35.48 -10.56
N VAL A 369 -7.90 35.51 -9.53
CA VAL A 369 -8.52 36.75 -9.02
C VAL A 369 -7.45 37.76 -8.62
N LYS A 370 -6.40 37.30 -7.93
CA LYS A 370 -5.27 38.16 -7.57
C LYS A 370 -4.52 38.70 -8.79
N SER A 371 -4.31 37.86 -9.81
CA SER A 371 -3.68 38.31 -11.06
C SER A 371 -4.52 39.36 -11.81
N LEU A 372 -5.85 39.29 -11.71
CA LEU A 372 -6.77 40.28 -12.29
C LEU A 372 -6.70 41.62 -11.56
N ALA A 373 -6.65 41.59 -10.23
CA ALA A 373 -6.57 42.79 -9.40
C ALA A 373 -5.30 43.63 -9.66
N ARG A 374 -4.17 42.99 -10.01
CA ARG A 374 -2.90 43.68 -10.30
C ARG A 374 -2.88 44.47 -11.64
N LYS A 375 -3.74 44.15 -12.61
CA LYS A 375 -3.71 44.73 -13.97
C LYS A 375 -4.75 45.84 -14.23
N ASN A 376 -5.08 46.65 -13.22
CA ASN A 376 -6.12 47.70 -13.30
C ASN A 376 -7.53 47.18 -13.67
N GLY A 377 -7.92 46.03 -13.11
CA GLY A 377 -9.33 45.62 -12.97
C GLY A 377 -10.07 45.13 -14.22
N LYS A 378 -9.48 45.18 -15.42
CA LYS A 378 -10.11 44.59 -16.62
C LYS A 378 -9.56 43.18 -16.87
N PRO A 379 -10.40 42.12 -16.79
CA PRO A 379 -9.98 40.80 -17.21
C PRO A 379 -9.63 40.82 -18.69
N THR A 380 -8.34 40.65 -18.99
CA THR A 380 -7.91 40.37 -20.36
C THR A 380 -8.50 39.02 -20.74
N ARG A 381 -9.04 38.90 -21.96
CA ARG A 381 -9.55 37.63 -22.53
C ARG A 381 -8.59 36.46 -22.26
N GLN A 382 -7.29 36.72 -22.32
CA GLN A 382 -6.22 35.77 -22.03
C GLN A 382 -6.24 35.21 -20.60
N THR A 383 -6.54 36.02 -19.58
CA THR A 383 -6.59 35.59 -18.17
C THR A 383 -7.81 34.69 -17.93
N LEU A 384 -8.96 35.02 -18.54
CA LEU A 384 -10.17 34.19 -18.47
C LEU A 384 -9.98 32.85 -19.17
N ILE A 385 -9.33 32.83 -20.34
CA ILE A 385 -8.97 31.59 -21.04
C ILE A 385 -8.02 30.75 -20.17
N THR A 386 -7.00 31.37 -19.59
CA THR A 386 -6.04 30.67 -18.72
C THR A 386 -6.75 30.04 -17.51
N MET A 387 -7.70 30.75 -16.90
CA MET A 387 -8.53 30.24 -15.80
C MET A 387 -9.42 29.07 -16.22
N GLY A 388 -10.17 29.22 -17.31
CA GLY A 388 -11.05 28.19 -17.82
C GLY A 388 -10.29 26.91 -18.18
N SER A 389 -9.13 27.04 -18.84
CA SER A 389 -8.25 25.91 -19.15
C SER A 389 -7.69 25.25 -17.89
N ALA A 390 -7.29 26.02 -16.87
CA ALA A 390 -6.75 25.45 -15.64
C ALA A 390 -7.80 24.64 -14.86
N LEU A 391 -9.03 25.15 -14.77
CA LEU A 391 -10.15 24.44 -14.15
C LEU A 391 -10.55 23.18 -14.94
N LEU A 392 -10.48 23.23 -16.28
CA LEU A 392 -10.71 22.06 -17.12
C LEU A 392 -9.68 20.96 -16.85
N TYR A 393 -8.39 21.30 -16.79
CA TYR A 393 -7.34 20.34 -16.45
C TYR A 393 -7.54 19.75 -15.05
N LEU A 394 -7.91 20.55 -14.05
CA LEU A 394 -8.20 20.06 -12.70
C LEU A 394 -9.43 19.13 -12.67
N ARG A 395 -10.43 19.38 -13.53
CA ARG A 395 -11.60 18.49 -13.66
C ARG A 395 -11.22 17.14 -14.25
N VAL A 396 -10.34 17.12 -15.26
CA VAL A 396 -9.78 15.88 -15.82
C VAL A 396 -8.96 15.15 -14.76
N LEU A 397 -8.06 15.85 -14.07
CA LEU A 397 -7.20 15.30 -13.02
C LEU A 397 -8.02 14.64 -11.89
N ARG A 398 -9.06 15.32 -11.38
CA ARG A 398 -9.93 14.80 -10.32
C ARG A 398 -10.67 13.53 -10.68
N ASN A 399 -11.05 13.37 -11.94
CA ASN A 399 -11.86 12.24 -12.41
C ASN A 399 -10.99 11.16 -13.10
N TRP A 400 -9.66 11.25 -13.03
CA TRP A 400 -8.78 10.35 -13.76
C TRP A 400 -8.85 8.94 -13.19
N ASN A 401 -8.48 8.79 -11.92
CA ASN A 401 -8.67 7.59 -11.09
C ASN A 401 -9.55 7.96 -9.89
N GLN A 402 -10.56 7.16 -9.57
CA GLN A 402 -11.27 7.28 -8.30
C GLN A 402 -10.53 6.48 -7.21
N THR A 403 -10.15 7.18 -6.16
CA THR A 403 -9.47 6.62 -4.98
C THR A 403 -10.35 6.80 -3.75
N GLY A 404 -9.87 6.35 -2.59
CA GLY A 404 -10.62 6.35 -1.34
C GLY A 404 -11.19 4.96 -1.04
N GLN A 405 -12.10 4.86 -0.09
CA GLN A 405 -12.72 3.59 0.28
C GLN A 405 -14.17 3.51 -0.21
N LYS A 406 -14.91 4.62 -0.11
CA LYS A 406 -16.32 4.68 -0.49
C LYS A 406 -16.53 4.67 -2.00
N PHE A 407 -15.61 5.28 -2.75
CA PHE A 407 -15.70 5.43 -4.20
C PHE A 407 -14.65 4.59 -4.95
N ALA A 408 -13.96 3.68 -4.26
CA ALA A 408 -13.08 2.72 -4.90
C ALA A 408 -13.89 1.85 -5.87
N GLY A 409 -13.45 1.80 -7.14
CA GLY A 409 -14.13 1.03 -8.19
C GLY A 409 -15.30 1.75 -8.86
N GLU A 410 -15.63 2.98 -8.46
CA GLU A 410 -16.62 3.79 -9.19
C GLU A 410 -16.11 4.18 -10.59
N PRO A 411 -17.01 4.39 -11.56
CA PRO A 411 -16.62 4.72 -12.93
C PRO A 411 -15.80 6.01 -13.03
N ASP A 412 -14.65 5.94 -13.71
CA ASP A 412 -13.69 7.03 -13.90
C ASP A 412 -13.16 7.09 -15.34
N ILE A 413 -12.26 8.03 -15.66
CA ILE A 413 -11.75 8.17 -17.02
C ILE A 413 -10.98 6.91 -17.45
N VAL A 414 -10.19 6.32 -16.55
CA VAL A 414 -9.40 5.12 -16.87
C VAL A 414 -10.33 3.94 -17.20
N THR A 415 -11.28 3.64 -16.32
CA THR A 415 -12.20 2.50 -16.41
C THR A 415 -13.25 2.65 -17.50
N ILE A 416 -13.80 3.86 -17.72
CA ILE A 416 -14.86 4.09 -18.73
C ILE A 416 -14.27 4.35 -20.12
N MET A 417 -13.17 5.12 -20.20
CA MET A 417 -12.65 5.60 -21.50
C MET A 417 -11.40 4.84 -21.95
N LEU A 418 -10.40 4.64 -21.09
CA LEU A 418 -9.09 4.14 -21.53
C LEU A 418 -9.04 2.61 -21.65
N VAL A 419 -9.47 1.89 -20.61
CA VAL A 419 -9.44 0.41 -20.57
C VAL A 419 -10.30 -0.19 -21.70
N PRO A 420 -11.53 0.27 -21.97
CA PRO A 420 -12.33 -0.28 -23.06
C PRO A 420 -11.85 0.14 -24.47
N HIS A 421 -10.97 1.14 -24.57
CA HIS A 421 -10.45 1.66 -25.85
C HIS A 421 -8.92 1.71 -25.88
N PRO A 422 -8.21 0.56 -25.89
CA PRO A 422 -6.74 0.53 -25.79
C PRO A 422 -6.02 1.33 -26.89
N SER A 423 -6.58 1.41 -28.10
CA SER A 423 -6.03 2.25 -29.17
C SER A 423 -5.98 3.73 -28.80
N LEU A 424 -7.01 4.26 -28.11
CA LEU A 424 -7.02 5.64 -27.62
C LEU A 424 -5.95 5.84 -26.54
N LEU A 425 -5.85 4.89 -25.60
CA LEU A 425 -4.82 4.90 -24.57
C LEU A 425 -3.43 5.00 -25.18
N TRP A 426 -3.08 4.11 -26.11
CA TRP A 426 -1.75 4.11 -26.73
C TRP A 426 -1.48 5.33 -27.60
N LEU A 427 -2.49 5.92 -28.25
CA LEU A 427 -2.34 7.21 -28.92
C LEU A 427 -1.97 8.33 -27.94
N LEU A 428 -2.59 8.36 -26.76
CA LEU A 428 -2.27 9.33 -25.71
C LEU A 428 -0.89 9.08 -25.10
N VAL A 429 -0.52 7.82 -24.85
CA VAL A 429 0.82 7.44 -24.35
C VAL A 429 1.90 7.88 -25.34
N LEU A 430 1.75 7.57 -26.62
CA LEU A 430 2.70 7.99 -27.66
C LEU A 430 2.73 9.52 -27.81
N SER A 431 1.58 10.19 -27.66
CA SER A 431 1.51 11.65 -27.66
C SER A 431 2.26 12.27 -26.48
N ALA A 432 2.23 11.65 -25.30
CA ALA A 432 3.00 12.10 -24.14
C ALA A 432 4.51 11.99 -24.40
N TYR A 433 4.98 10.86 -24.92
CA TYR A 433 6.37 10.69 -25.32
C TYR A 433 6.79 11.67 -26.42
N ALA A 434 5.95 11.87 -27.44
CA ALA A 434 6.21 12.81 -28.53
C ALA A 434 6.28 14.27 -28.03
N LEU A 435 5.41 14.65 -27.09
CA LEU A 435 5.44 15.96 -26.45
C LEU A 435 6.77 16.18 -25.73
N VAL A 436 7.18 15.24 -24.87
CA VAL A 436 8.44 15.36 -24.11
C VAL A 436 9.65 15.35 -25.05
N ALA A 437 9.65 14.51 -26.09
CA ALA A 437 10.69 14.48 -27.11
C ALA A 437 10.82 15.82 -27.85
N TRP A 438 9.68 16.41 -28.24
CA TRP A 438 9.64 17.71 -28.89
C TRP A 438 10.20 18.81 -27.98
N GLN A 439 9.80 18.83 -26.70
CA GLN A 439 10.32 19.83 -25.76
C GLN A 439 11.84 19.61 -25.50
N LEU A 440 12.31 18.37 -25.41
CA LEU A 440 13.72 18.05 -25.20
C LEU A 440 14.60 18.47 -26.39
N TYR A 441 14.10 18.30 -27.61
CA TYR A 441 14.76 18.79 -28.81
C TYR A 441 14.89 20.33 -28.81
N HIS A 442 13.91 21.04 -28.23
CA HIS A 442 13.96 22.51 -28.12
C HIS A 442 14.98 23.00 -27.10
N GLU A 443 15.14 22.30 -25.97
CA GLU A 443 16.12 22.66 -24.94
C GLU A 443 17.55 22.25 -25.33
N LEU A 444 17.72 21.25 -26.21
CA LEU A 444 19.03 20.79 -26.73
C LEU A 444 19.44 21.42 -28.07
N ARG A 445 18.89 22.59 -28.44
CA ARG A 445 19.21 23.28 -29.70
C ARG A 445 20.68 23.69 -29.85
N ASP A 446 21.38 23.87 -28.72
CA ASP A 446 22.80 24.24 -28.69
C ASP A 446 23.72 23.04 -28.99
N VAL A 447 23.19 21.81 -28.97
CA VAL A 447 23.90 20.58 -29.34
C VAL A 447 23.66 20.29 -30.83
N ALA A 448 24.68 19.76 -31.51
CA ALA A 448 24.57 19.38 -32.92
C ALA A 448 23.30 18.54 -33.18
N PRO A 449 22.42 18.93 -34.13
CA PRO A 449 21.11 18.30 -34.32
C PRO A 449 21.15 16.79 -34.56
N VAL A 450 22.23 16.29 -35.19
CA VAL A 450 22.42 14.85 -35.42
C VAL A 450 22.65 14.11 -34.09
N ILE A 451 23.41 14.70 -33.18
CA ILE A 451 23.73 14.10 -31.87
C ILE A 451 22.49 14.16 -30.97
N SER A 452 21.89 15.35 -30.81
CA SER A 452 20.69 15.50 -29.98
C SER A 452 19.51 14.73 -30.53
N GLY A 453 19.30 14.73 -31.85
CA GLY A 453 18.28 13.92 -32.51
C GLY A 453 18.47 12.42 -32.26
N SER A 454 19.67 11.88 -32.49
CA SER A 454 19.94 10.44 -32.28
C SER A 454 19.77 10.03 -30.82
N LEU A 455 20.24 10.86 -29.88
CA LEU A 455 20.11 10.60 -28.45
C LEU A 455 18.64 10.60 -28.00
N ILE A 456 17.86 11.61 -28.42
CA ILE A 456 16.44 11.71 -28.07
C ILE A 456 15.66 10.56 -28.69
N THR A 457 15.87 10.26 -29.97
CA THR A 457 15.21 9.14 -30.64
C THR A 457 15.56 7.82 -29.96
N GLY A 458 16.84 7.55 -29.70
CA GLY A 458 17.27 6.32 -29.02
C GLY A 458 16.65 6.16 -27.62
N LEU A 459 16.65 7.23 -26.81
CA LEU A 459 16.05 7.23 -25.49
C LEU A 459 14.53 7.01 -25.53
N VAL A 460 13.81 7.76 -26.37
CA VAL A 460 12.35 7.70 -26.46
C VAL A 460 11.90 6.37 -27.05
N THR A 461 12.58 5.87 -28.09
CA THR A 461 12.29 4.54 -28.64
C THR A 461 12.52 3.47 -27.59
N SER A 462 13.64 3.50 -26.85
CA SER A 462 13.89 2.53 -25.77
C SER A 462 12.81 2.57 -24.69
N ALA A 463 12.36 3.77 -24.29
CA ALA A 463 11.31 3.95 -23.27
C ALA A 463 9.94 3.45 -23.76
N VAL A 464 9.58 3.73 -25.02
CA VAL A 464 8.35 3.22 -25.64
C VAL A 464 8.40 1.70 -25.80
N SER A 465 9.52 1.15 -26.28
CA SER A 465 9.71 -0.30 -26.41
C SER A 465 9.60 -1.00 -25.06
N PHE A 466 10.27 -0.47 -24.02
CA PHE A 466 10.12 -0.96 -22.65
C PHE A 466 8.66 -0.92 -22.21
N LYS A 467 7.95 0.21 -22.42
CA LYS A 467 6.58 0.33 -21.91
C LYS A 467 5.61 -0.60 -22.63
N LEU A 468 5.76 -0.79 -23.93
CA LEU A 468 4.98 -1.78 -24.69
C LEU A 468 5.22 -3.20 -24.18
N ALA A 469 6.47 -3.58 -23.95
CA ALA A 469 6.82 -4.89 -23.43
C ALA A 469 6.31 -5.08 -21.99
N PHE A 470 6.53 -4.09 -21.12
CA PHE A 470 6.07 -4.10 -19.73
C PHE A 470 4.56 -4.24 -19.66
N THR A 471 3.81 -3.42 -20.41
CA THR A 471 2.34 -3.49 -20.41
C THR A 471 1.80 -4.79 -21.00
N ARG A 472 2.55 -5.46 -21.88
CA ARG A 472 2.16 -6.80 -22.36
C ARG A 472 2.19 -7.85 -21.24
N GLU A 473 3.19 -7.77 -20.36
CA GLU A 473 3.30 -8.69 -19.23
C GLU A 473 2.36 -8.29 -18.08
N ASP A 474 2.25 -6.99 -17.81
CA ASP A 474 1.47 -6.41 -16.70
C ASP A 474 -0.05 -6.40 -16.97
N ALA A 475 -0.47 -5.92 -18.14
CA ALA A 475 -1.88 -5.73 -18.52
C ALA A 475 -2.12 -6.08 -20.01
N PRO A 476 -2.06 -7.37 -20.40
CA PRO A 476 -2.13 -7.82 -21.79
C PRO A 476 -3.43 -7.42 -22.51
N GLU A 477 -4.53 -7.22 -21.79
CA GLU A 477 -5.80 -6.72 -22.30
C GLU A 477 -5.69 -5.30 -22.90
N LEU A 478 -4.70 -4.51 -22.44
CA LEU A 478 -4.39 -3.19 -23.01
C LEU A 478 -3.51 -3.27 -24.27
N MET A 479 -3.03 -4.46 -24.64
CA MET A 479 -2.14 -4.70 -25.78
C MET A 479 -2.88 -5.19 -27.02
N THR A 480 -3.86 -4.41 -27.48
CA THR A 480 -4.64 -4.72 -28.70
C THR A 480 -4.33 -3.74 -29.85
N GLY A 481 -4.75 -4.10 -31.07
CA GLY A 481 -4.61 -3.25 -32.26
C GLY A 481 -3.15 -2.93 -32.60
N PHE A 482 -2.86 -1.67 -32.93
CA PHE A 482 -1.53 -1.25 -33.39
C PHE A 482 -0.45 -1.37 -32.31
N ALA A 483 -0.82 -1.31 -31.03
CA ALA A 483 0.12 -1.45 -29.92
C ALA A 483 0.71 -2.87 -29.88
N SER A 484 -0.11 -3.89 -30.16
CA SER A 484 0.35 -5.28 -30.29
C SER A 484 1.35 -5.43 -31.44
N THR A 485 1.02 -4.87 -32.61
CA THR A 485 1.90 -4.87 -33.78
C THR A 485 3.24 -4.18 -33.49
N LEU A 486 3.20 -3.02 -32.82
CA LEU A 486 4.39 -2.26 -32.46
C LEU A 486 5.24 -3.01 -31.41
N SER A 487 4.61 -3.64 -30.42
CA SER A 487 5.29 -4.48 -29.44
C SER A 487 6.00 -5.67 -30.09
N ASN A 488 5.34 -6.35 -31.04
CA ASN A 488 5.94 -7.47 -31.77
C ASN A 488 7.17 -7.04 -32.59
N ALA A 489 7.18 -5.81 -33.13
CA ALA A 489 8.33 -5.26 -33.84
C ALA A 489 9.56 -5.02 -32.93
N PHE A 490 9.36 -4.92 -31.61
CA PHE A 490 10.41 -4.78 -30.61
C PHE A 490 10.67 -6.07 -29.81
N SER A 491 10.21 -7.23 -30.31
CA SER A 491 10.43 -8.52 -29.64
C SER A 491 11.92 -8.92 -29.60
N GLY A 492 12.33 -9.59 -28.53
CA GLY A 492 13.68 -10.14 -28.37
C GLY A 492 14.30 -9.87 -26.99
N PRO A 493 14.57 -8.60 -26.63
CA PRO A 493 15.17 -8.27 -25.34
C PRO A 493 14.25 -8.55 -24.15
N THR A 494 14.83 -8.92 -23.02
CA THR A 494 14.10 -9.10 -21.75
C THR A 494 13.65 -7.75 -21.17
N LEU A 495 12.63 -7.75 -20.30
CA LEU A 495 12.15 -6.54 -19.61
C LEU A 495 13.27 -5.83 -18.83
N VAL A 496 14.16 -6.60 -18.20
CA VAL A 496 15.31 -6.07 -17.44
C VAL A 496 16.28 -5.34 -18.37
N GLU A 497 16.60 -5.91 -19.54
CA GLU A 497 17.47 -5.28 -20.52
C GLU A 497 16.87 -4.00 -21.08
N LEU A 498 15.58 -4.00 -21.40
CA LEU A 498 14.86 -2.81 -21.87
C LEU A 498 14.85 -1.71 -20.81
N ALA A 499 14.53 -2.03 -19.55
CA ALA A 499 14.57 -1.06 -18.46
C ALA A 499 15.98 -0.48 -18.25
N ARG A 500 17.02 -1.33 -18.29
CA ARG A 500 18.41 -0.88 -18.21
C ARG A 500 18.80 0.01 -19.39
N ALA A 501 18.34 -0.29 -20.60
CA ALA A 501 18.57 0.56 -21.77
C ALA A 501 17.97 1.96 -21.57
N VAL A 502 16.75 2.06 -21.02
CA VAL A 502 16.14 3.34 -20.67
C VAL A 502 16.97 4.10 -19.64
N PHE A 503 17.37 3.44 -18.54
CA PHE A 503 18.16 4.09 -17.49
C PHE A 503 19.54 4.54 -17.97
N MET A 504 20.21 3.74 -18.81
CA MET A 504 21.47 4.13 -19.45
C MET A 504 21.27 5.32 -20.38
N GLY A 505 20.20 5.32 -21.18
CA GLY A 505 19.85 6.44 -22.06
C GLY A 505 19.59 7.73 -21.28
N LEU A 506 18.85 7.65 -20.16
CA LEU A 506 18.62 8.77 -19.25
C LEU A 506 19.93 9.30 -18.66
N GLY A 507 20.80 8.41 -18.20
CA GLY A 507 22.12 8.75 -17.68
C GLY A 507 23.00 9.47 -18.71
N LEU A 508 23.10 8.92 -19.92
CA LEU A 508 23.85 9.53 -21.02
C LEU A 508 23.30 10.91 -21.40
N ALA A 509 21.98 11.05 -21.47
CA ALA A 509 21.34 12.32 -21.77
C ALA A 509 21.50 13.37 -20.66
N ALA A 510 21.69 12.94 -19.40
CA ALA A 510 21.91 13.83 -18.27
C ALA A 510 23.36 14.39 -18.22
N ILE A 511 24.34 13.76 -18.89
CA ILE A 511 25.75 14.20 -18.84
C ILE A 511 25.91 15.65 -19.30
N TYR A 512 25.31 16.01 -20.45
CA TYR A 512 25.42 17.35 -21.03
C TYR A 512 24.82 18.46 -20.13
N PRO A 513 23.54 18.38 -19.69
CA PRO A 513 22.99 19.40 -18.81
C PRO A 513 23.73 19.45 -17.45
N VAL A 514 24.16 18.32 -16.89
CA VAL A 514 24.96 18.32 -15.64
C VAL A 514 26.31 19.03 -15.86
N TYR A 515 26.97 18.79 -17.00
CA TYR A 515 28.21 19.48 -17.35
C TYR A 515 28.02 21.01 -17.42
N ILE A 516 26.93 21.48 -18.04
CA ILE A 516 26.59 22.92 -18.09
C ILE A 516 26.46 23.49 -16.67
N LEU A 517 25.72 22.81 -15.80
CA LEU A 517 25.45 23.28 -14.43
C LEU A 517 26.73 23.36 -13.58
N LEU A 518 27.64 22.40 -13.75
CA LEU A 518 28.89 22.32 -12.98
C LEU A 518 29.99 23.24 -13.52
N ARG A 519 30.14 23.36 -14.85
CA ARG A 519 31.29 24.05 -15.47
C ARG A 519 30.96 25.44 -16.00
N ARG A 520 29.69 25.73 -16.28
CA ARG A 520 29.19 27.03 -16.76
C ARG A 520 30.00 27.60 -17.92
N PRO A 521 30.15 26.86 -19.03
CA PRO A 521 30.86 27.36 -20.20
C PRO A 521 30.19 28.61 -20.76
N ALA A 522 30.99 29.52 -21.33
CA ALA A 522 30.49 30.77 -21.91
C ALA A 522 29.45 30.49 -23.01
N GLY A 523 28.32 31.18 -22.97
CA GLY A 523 27.22 31.02 -23.93
C GLY A 523 26.19 29.94 -23.56
N SER A 524 26.38 29.18 -22.48
CA SER A 524 25.41 28.17 -22.02
C SER A 524 24.34 28.76 -21.09
N SER A 525 23.15 28.16 -21.08
CA SER A 525 22.03 28.53 -20.20
C SER A 525 21.81 27.48 -19.10
N PRO A 526 22.18 27.76 -17.84
CA PRO A 526 21.87 26.89 -16.70
C PRO A 526 20.37 26.59 -16.57
N GLN A 527 19.51 27.56 -16.93
CA GLN A 527 18.06 27.38 -16.89
C GLN A 527 17.58 26.35 -17.91
N SER A 528 18.15 26.34 -19.11
CA SER A 528 17.84 25.34 -20.14
C SER A 528 18.35 23.94 -19.73
N ALA A 529 19.53 23.86 -19.12
CA ALA A 529 20.04 22.62 -18.54
C ALA A 529 19.10 22.06 -17.44
N MET A 530 18.58 22.92 -16.56
CA MET A 530 17.61 22.51 -15.53
C MET A 530 16.28 22.01 -16.13
N ARG A 531 15.78 22.64 -17.20
CA ARG A 531 14.58 22.18 -17.91
C ARG A 531 14.82 20.84 -18.61
N THR A 532 16.00 20.66 -19.19
CA THR A 532 16.43 19.39 -19.78
C THR A 532 16.39 18.28 -18.73
N LEU A 533 16.94 18.50 -17.53
CA LEU A 533 16.88 17.52 -16.44
C LEU A 533 15.44 17.21 -16.00
N HIS A 534 14.55 18.19 -15.98
CA HIS A 534 13.12 17.98 -15.66
C HIS A 534 12.42 17.12 -16.72
N MET A 535 12.77 17.26 -18.00
CA MET A 535 12.26 16.41 -19.09
C MET A 535 12.80 14.99 -19.00
N LEU A 536 14.08 14.81 -18.69
CA LEU A 536 14.65 13.48 -18.45
C LEU A 536 13.98 12.79 -17.26
N TYR A 537 13.73 13.53 -16.17
CA TYR A 537 12.93 13.03 -15.06
C TYR A 537 11.49 12.69 -15.51
N THR A 538 10.88 13.46 -16.41
CA THR A 538 9.55 13.15 -16.95
C THR A 538 9.54 11.82 -17.70
N ILE A 539 10.56 11.51 -18.51
CA ILE A 539 10.70 10.21 -19.18
C ILE A 539 10.86 9.08 -18.15
N PHE A 540 11.69 9.30 -17.13
CA PHE A 540 11.83 8.35 -16.01
C PHE A 540 10.48 8.11 -15.30
N ALA A 541 9.76 9.16 -14.94
CA ALA A 541 8.49 9.09 -14.25
C ALA A 541 7.41 8.38 -15.09
N MET A 542 7.35 8.64 -16.41
CA MET A 542 6.48 7.91 -17.34
C MET A 542 6.86 6.42 -17.44
N THR A 543 8.16 6.11 -17.41
CA THR A 543 8.65 4.72 -17.42
C THR A 543 8.19 3.98 -16.16
N GLN A 544 8.26 4.64 -15.00
CA GLN A 544 7.88 4.11 -13.68
C GLN A 544 6.38 4.21 -13.33
N SER A 545 5.54 4.66 -14.27
CA SER A 545 4.09 4.79 -14.06
C SER A 545 3.32 3.73 -14.84
N ARG A 546 2.15 3.28 -14.36
CA ARG A 546 1.23 2.45 -15.17
C ARG A 546 0.89 3.14 -16.50
N ALA A 547 0.70 2.35 -17.56
CA ALA A 547 0.44 2.91 -18.90
C ALA A 547 -0.80 3.81 -18.94
N THR A 548 -1.83 3.44 -18.18
CA THR A 548 -3.08 4.21 -18.00
C THR A 548 -2.87 5.59 -17.37
N ASN A 549 -1.78 5.79 -16.64
CA ASN A 549 -1.46 7.04 -15.94
C ASN A 549 -0.47 7.93 -16.71
N ILE A 550 0.25 7.42 -17.72
CA ILE A 550 1.17 8.23 -18.55
C ILE A 550 0.51 9.46 -19.18
N PRO A 551 -0.74 9.41 -19.70
CA PRO A 551 -1.38 10.59 -20.28
C PRO A 551 -1.57 11.76 -19.30
N LEU A 552 -1.55 11.53 -17.98
CA LEU A 552 -1.59 12.61 -16.99
C LEU A 552 -0.40 13.57 -17.11
N PHE A 553 0.76 13.13 -17.63
CA PHE A 553 1.89 14.04 -17.86
C PHE A 553 1.62 15.10 -18.93
N ILE A 554 0.68 14.85 -19.86
CA ILE A 554 0.17 15.87 -20.79
C ILE A 554 -0.65 16.91 -20.01
N VAL A 555 -1.52 16.47 -19.09
CA VAL A 555 -2.31 17.33 -18.22
C VAL A 555 -1.41 18.18 -17.33
N TYR A 556 -0.39 17.58 -16.71
CA TYR A 556 0.59 18.28 -15.87
C TYR A 556 1.39 19.32 -16.68
N SER A 557 1.81 18.98 -17.89
CA SER A 557 2.48 19.92 -18.80
C SER A 557 1.56 21.09 -19.19
N GLY A 558 0.27 20.81 -19.41
CA GLY A 558 -0.77 21.82 -19.64
C GLY A 558 -0.92 22.78 -18.47
N ILE A 559 -1.10 22.25 -17.25
CA ILE A 559 -1.19 23.04 -16.01
C ILE A 559 0.06 23.88 -15.81
N SER A 560 1.25 23.28 -15.94
CA SER A 560 2.54 23.96 -15.81
C SER A 560 2.64 25.15 -16.76
N THR A 561 2.30 24.97 -18.04
CA THR A 561 2.33 26.03 -19.06
C THR A 561 1.42 27.20 -18.70
N LEU A 562 0.26 26.93 -18.09
CA LEU A 562 -0.65 27.98 -17.62
C LEU A 562 -0.08 28.72 -16.41
N LEU A 563 0.48 28.00 -15.44
CA LEU A 563 1.07 28.59 -14.23
C LEU A 563 2.30 29.45 -14.52
N VAL A 564 3.12 29.09 -15.51
CA VAL A 564 4.28 29.92 -15.94
C VAL A 564 3.86 31.32 -16.41
N ARG A 565 2.63 31.47 -16.90
CA ARG A 565 2.10 32.78 -17.33
C ARG A 565 1.70 33.68 -16.16
N LEU A 566 1.57 33.11 -14.96
CA LEU A 566 1.28 33.85 -13.74
C LEU A 566 2.59 34.31 -13.09
N ASP A 567 2.61 35.53 -12.58
CA ASP A 567 3.74 36.08 -11.83
C ASP A 567 3.60 35.75 -10.34
N LEU A 568 3.97 34.51 -10.00
CA LEU A 568 3.84 33.94 -8.66
C LEU A 568 5.01 34.38 -7.75
N SER A 569 4.68 34.75 -6.53
CA SER A 569 5.64 34.92 -5.43
C SER A 569 6.15 33.57 -4.91
N VAL A 570 7.26 33.58 -4.15
CA VAL A 570 7.85 32.36 -3.56
C VAL A 570 6.85 31.56 -2.73
N MET A 571 6.02 32.24 -1.93
CA MET A 571 4.97 31.60 -1.14
C MET A 571 3.88 31.00 -2.02
N GLU A 572 3.50 31.67 -3.11
CA GLU A 572 2.52 31.11 -4.05
C GLU A 572 3.07 29.90 -4.80
N VAL A 573 4.36 29.91 -5.17
CA VAL A 573 5.04 28.74 -5.73
C VAL A 573 5.05 27.59 -4.72
N ALA A 574 5.36 27.86 -3.45
CA ALA A 574 5.35 26.85 -2.39
C ALA A 574 3.97 26.23 -2.21
N THR A 575 2.92 27.04 -2.03
CA THR A 575 1.54 26.55 -1.86
C THR A 575 1.05 25.80 -3.11
N THR A 576 1.35 26.31 -4.31
CA THR A 576 0.95 25.66 -5.57
C THR A 576 1.63 24.30 -5.74
N SER A 577 2.95 24.25 -5.49
CA SER A 577 3.73 23.01 -5.55
C SER A 577 3.19 21.98 -4.55
N LEU A 578 2.92 22.40 -3.31
CA LEU A 578 2.36 21.54 -2.27
C LEU A 578 1.02 20.93 -2.68
N LEU A 579 0.07 21.77 -3.10
CA LEU A 579 -1.27 21.32 -3.50
C LEU A 579 -1.23 20.36 -4.68
N LEU A 580 -0.39 20.65 -5.68
CA LEU A 580 -0.26 19.79 -6.86
C LEU A 580 0.50 18.49 -6.56
N GLN A 581 1.45 18.47 -5.62
CA GLN A 581 2.06 17.23 -5.14
C GLN A 581 0.99 16.27 -4.62
N PHE A 582 0.16 16.69 -3.67
CA PHE A 582 -0.88 15.82 -3.12
C PHE A 582 -2.00 15.52 -4.12
N ALA A 583 -2.51 16.52 -4.85
CA ALA A 583 -3.58 16.27 -5.83
C ALA A 583 -3.13 15.30 -6.94
N SER A 584 -1.89 15.39 -7.41
CA SER A 584 -1.37 14.47 -8.42
C SER A 584 -1.09 13.08 -7.88
N PHE A 585 -0.70 12.93 -6.60
CA PHE A 585 -0.56 11.62 -5.96
C PHE A 585 -1.87 10.82 -6.04
N PHE A 586 -2.99 11.41 -5.62
CA PHE A 586 -4.30 10.74 -5.70
C PHE A 586 -4.76 10.54 -7.15
N ALA A 587 -4.49 11.49 -8.05
CA ALA A 587 -4.85 11.34 -9.46
C ALA A 587 -4.10 10.18 -10.14
N MET A 588 -2.90 9.82 -9.66
CA MET A 588 -2.12 8.67 -10.11
C MET A 588 -2.56 7.35 -9.45
N ALA A 589 -3.76 7.31 -8.84
CA ALA A 589 -4.32 6.20 -8.07
C ALA A 589 -3.68 5.94 -6.69
N GLY A 590 -2.87 6.87 -6.18
CA GLY A 590 -2.34 6.79 -4.81
C GLY A 590 -3.46 6.92 -3.78
N ASN A 591 -3.35 6.19 -2.67
CA ASN A 591 -4.26 6.29 -1.53
C ASN A 591 -3.47 6.12 -0.20
N ASN A 592 -4.16 6.14 0.95
CA ASN A 592 -3.52 6.00 2.26
C ASN A 592 -3.52 4.54 2.79
N ALA A 593 -3.96 3.56 2.01
CA ALA A 593 -3.96 2.16 2.41
C ALA A 593 -2.61 1.51 2.07
N ILE A 594 -2.09 0.66 2.95
CA ILE A 594 -0.83 -0.09 2.69
C ILE A 594 -0.94 -0.92 1.41
N SER A 595 -2.14 -1.46 1.18
CA SER A 595 -2.47 -2.23 0.00
C SER A 595 -2.51 -1.40 -1.29
N GLY A 596 -2.55 -0.06 -1.20
CA GLY A 596 -2.48 0.84 -2.35
C GLY A 596 -1.07 1.11 -2.89
N ILE A 597 -0.02 0.52 -2.30
CA ILE A 597 1.36 0.68 -2.77
C ILE A 597 1.56 -0.14 -4.04
N ASP A 598 1.81 0.53 -5.17
CA ASP A 598 2.04 -0.14 -6.44
C ASP A 598 3.48 -0.68 -6.54
N LEU A 599 3.62 -2.00 -6.54
CA LEU A 599 4.90 -2.71 -6.67
C LEU A 599 5.25 -3.09 -8.12
N SER A 600 4.34 -2.91 -9.07
CA SER A 600 4.51 -3.34 -10.48
C SER A 600 5.80 -2.78 -11.11
N SER A 601 6.18 -1.56 -10.74
CA SER A 601 7.34 -0.85 -11.28
C SER A 601 8.59 -0.91 -10.39
N ALA A 602 8.50 -1.53 -9.21
CA ALA A 602 9.58 -1.53 -8.22
C ALA A 602 10.83 -2.32 -8.67
N TYR A 603 10.65 -3.29 -9.57
CA TYR A 603 11.72 -4.17 -10.05
C TYR A 603 12.26 -3.81 -11.43
N ASN A 604 11.82 -2.68 -12.00
CA ASN A 604 12.26 -2.24 -13.32
C ASN A 604 13.79 -2.09 -13.37
N GLY A 605 14.46 -2.94 -14.16
CA GLY A 605 15.92 -2.93 -14.34
C GLY A 605 16.72 -3.71 -13.30
N VAL A 606 16.05 -4.34 -12.33
CA VAL A 606 16.62 -5.10 -11.23
C VAL A 606 16.40 -6.60 -11.47
N SER A 607 17.48 -7.39 -11.53
CA SER A 607 17.41 -8.83 -11.86
C SER A 607 17.36 -9.76 -10.63
N GLY A 608 17.43 -9.23 -9.41
CA GLY A 608 17.38 -9.99 -8.17
C GLY A 608 16.99 -9.10 -6.99
N PHE A 609 16.60 -9.68 -5.85
CA PHE A 609 16.11 -8.89 -4.72
C PHE A 609 17.23 -8.01 -4.11
N ASP A 610 17.11 -6.69 -4.29
CA ASP A 610 17.94 -5.66 -3.64
C ASP A 610 17.02 -4.68 -2.92
N ILE A 611 17.01 -4.74 -1.58
CA ILE A 611 16.11 -3.95 -0.75
C ILE A 611 16.26 -2.44 -0.95
N GLY A 612 17.47 -1.97 -1.26
CA GLY A 612 17.76 -0.55 -1.45
C GLY A 612 17.25 -0.08 -2.80
N ALA A 613 17.61 -0.77 -3.88
CA ALA A 613 17.20 -0.42 -5.23
C ALA A 613 15.67 -0.53 -5.39
N VAL A 614 15.08 -1.63 -4.93
CA VAL A 614 13.63 -1.85 -4.96
C VAL A 614 12.92 -0.80 -4.10
N GLY A 615 13.40 -0.51 -2.89
CA GLY A 615 12.79 0.50 -2.02
C GLY A 615 12.77 1.90 -2.64
N VAL A 616 13.87 2.31 -3.30
CA VAL A 616 13.94 3.60 -4.01
C VAL A 616 12.99 3.63 -5.21
N LEU A 617 12.96 2.56 -6.01
CA LEU A 617 12.08 2.48 -7.19
C LEU A 617 10.60 2.44 -6.79
N THR A 618 10.23 1.70 -5.73
CA THR A 618 8.87 1.72 -5.16
C THR A 618 8.46 3.13 -4.74
N PHE A 619 9.34 3.87 -4.05
CA PHE A 619 9.04 5.24 -3.68
C PHE A 619 8.86 6.13 -4.92
N LEU A 620 9.80 6.07 -5.87
CA LEU A 620 9.78 6.93 -7.06
C LEU A 620 8.65 6.59 -8.05
N SER A 621 8.17 5.34 -8.11
CA SER A 621 7.00 4.97 -8.91
C SER A 621 5.71 5.53 -8.30
N ASN A 622 5.53 5.37 -6.98
CA ASN A 622 4.33 5.82 -6.28
C ASN A 622 4.28 7.36 -6.10
N TRP A 623 5.44 8.03 -5.97
CA TRP A 623 5.56 9.49 -5.89
C TRP A 623 6.01 10.15 -7.20
N ALA A 624 5.86 9.47 -8.34
CA ALA A 624 6.32 9.94 -9.64
C ALA A 624 5.85 11.38 -9.97
N ALA A 625 4.55 11.66 -9.77
CA ALA A 625 3.97 12.99 -10.02
C ALA A 625 4.26 14.02 -8.91
N PRO A 626 4.21 13.69 -7.60
CA PRO A 626 4.72 14.56 -6.54
C PRO A 626 6.14 15.07 -6.79
N VAL A 627 7.09 14.18 -7.09
CA VAL A 627 8.48 14.55 -7.38
C VAL A 627 8.55 15.46 -8.62
N TRP A 628 7.71 15.22 -9.63
CA TRP A 628 7.61 16.07 -10.81
C TRP A 628 7.23 17.51 -10.46
N TRP A 629 6.26 17.70 -9.56
CA TRP A 629 5.82 19.02 -9.09
C TRP A 629 6.83 19.69 -8.14
N SER A 630 7.58 18.92 -7.34
CA SER A 630 8.71 19.42 -6.57
C SER A 630 9.80 20.01 -7.47
N PHE A 631 10.16 19.31 -8.55
CA PHE A 631 11.10 19.79 -9.56
C PHE A 631 10.57 21.07 -10.23
N TRP A 632 9.29 21.07 -10.64
CA TRP A 632 8.64 22.27 -11.18
C TRP A 632 8.73 23.46 -10.22
N GLY A 633 8.50 23.25 -8.92
CA GLY A 633 8.63 24.28 -7.88
C GLY A 633 10.03 24.91 -7.88
N VAL A 634 11.08 24.09 -7.91
CA VAL A 634 12.48 24.56 -7.97
C VAL A 634 12.74 25.37 -9.24
N LEU A 635 12.25 24.91 -10.40
CA LEU A 635 12.36 25.66 -11.66
C LEU A 635 11.69 27.02 -11.57
N ARG A 636 10.56 27.16 -10.86
CA ARG A 636 9.90 28.46 -10.66
C ARG A 636 10.68 29.36 -9.70
N LEU A 637 11.30 28.81 -8.66
CA LEU A 637 12.15 29.59 -7.76
C LEU A 637 13.36 30.19 -8.47
N LEU A 638 13.97 29.45 -9.41
CA LEU A 638 15.07 29.94 -10.23
C LEU A 638 14.60 31.11 -11.13
N ASP A 639 13.41 31.01 -11.74
CA ASP A 639 12.81 32.09 -12.54
C ASP A 639 12.53 33.35 -11.71
N CYS A 640 11.95 33.21 -10.51
CA CYS A 640 11.67 34.34 -9.61
C CYS A 640 12.95 35.12 -9.27
N ARG A 641 14.07 34.42 -9.11
CA ARG A 641 15.36 35.02 -8.80
C ARG A 641 15.92 35.84 -9.96
N HIS A 642 15.86 35.32 -11.18
CA HIS A 642 16.38 36.01 -12.36
C HIS A 642 15.63 37.32 -12.62
N ARG A 643 14.29 37.32 -12.52
CA ARG A 643 13.47 38.55 -12.64
C ARG A 643 13.85 39.63 -11.61
N GLY A 644 14.25 39.23 -10.40
CA GLY A 644 14.68 40.15 -9.34
C GLY A 644 16.01 40.88 -9.64
N ARG A 645 16.90 40.28 -10.44
CA ARG A 645 18.19 40.90 -10.83
C ARG A 645 18.04 42.02 -11.85
N ASP A 646 17.02 41.97 -12.69
CA ASP A 646 16.83 42.92 -13.80
C ASP A 646 16.27 44.28 -13.36
N THR A 647 15.99 44.48 -12.06
CA THR A 647 15.48 45.76 -11.52
C THR A 647 16.39 46.31 -10.42
N ALA A 648 16.75 47.61 -10.49
CA ALA A 648 17.64 48.26 -9.53
C ALA A 648 17.09 48.28 -8.08
N LEU A 649 15.76 48.35 -7.93
CA LEU A 649 15.06 48.20 -6.65
C LEU A 649 15.01 46.74 -6.16
N GLY A 650 14.95 45.77 -7.08
CA GLY A 650 14.96 44.34 -6.80
C GLY A 650 16.30 43.87 -6.23
N ALA A 651 17.42 44.36 -6.75
CA ALA A 651 18.76 44.04 -6.24
C ALA A 651 18.98 44.43 -4.76
N GLN A 652 18.34 45.52 -4.30
CA GLN A 652 18.45 46.00 -2.92
C GLN A 652 17.53 45.23 -1.95
N GLN A 653 16.34 44.80 -2.37
CA GLN A 653 15.45 43.92 -1.59
C GLN A 653 15.89 42.44 -1.60
N GLN A 654 16.56 42.00 -2.67
CA GLN A 654 17.02 40.62 -2.84
C GLN A 654 18.19 40.24 -1.93
N HIS A 655 18.93 41.22 -1.38
CA HIS A 655 19.98 40.95 -0.39
C HIS A 655 19.40 40.48 0.97
N GLN A 656 18.11 40.75 1.23
CA GLN A 656 17.39 40.32 2.44
C GLN A 656 16.56 39.03 2.27
N GLN A 657 16.15 38.66 1.06
CA GLN A 657 15.28 37.50 0.83
C GLN A 657 16.07 36.31 0.24
N ARG A 658 15.99 35.16 0.91
CA ARG A 658 16.59 33.89 0.45
C ARG A 658 15.46 32.96 -0.05
N PRO A 659 15.14 32.95 -1.36
CA PRO A 659 13.94 32.28 -1.88
C PRO A 659 13.86 30.79 -1.58
N LEU A 660 14.99 30.08 -1.65
CA LEU A 660 15.08 28.66 -1.31
C LEU A 660 14.76 28.42 0.17
N GLN A 661 15.32 29.24 1.07
CA GLN A 661 15.08 29.10 2.51
C GLN A 661 13.61 29.35 2.85
N GLN A 662 13.00 30.36 2.22
CA GLN A 662 11.57 30.62 2.40
C GLN A 662 10.69 29.47 1.86
N TYR A 663 10.99 28.95 0.68
CA TYR A 663 10.26 27.80 0.11
C TYR A 663 10.36 26.58 1.01
N ILE A 664 11.56 26.21 1.46
CA ILE A 664 11.78 25.06 2.35
C ILE A 664 11.13 25.27 3.70
N ALA A 665 11.20 26.48 4.28
CA ALA A 665 10.55 26.79 5.55
C ALA A 665 9.03 26.59 5.47
N LEU A 666 8.40 27.03 4.37
CA LEU A 666 6.97 26.81 4.13
C LEU A 666 6.65 25.31 4.00
N GLN A 667 7.34 24.58 3.11
CA GLN A 667 7.11 23.14 2.98
C GLN A 667 7.29 22.39 4.32
N THR A 668 8.34 22.75 5.07
CA THR A 668 8.64 22.15 6.38
C THR A 668 7.56 22.47 7.41
N ALA A 669 7.05 23.70 7.43
CA ALA A 669 5.98 24.09 8.35
C ALA A 669 4.68 23.32 8.07
N PHE A 670 4.31 23.12 6.79
CA PHE A 670 3.16 22.29 6.44
C PHE A 670 3.37 20.84 6.89
N VAL A 671 4.52 20.25 6.54
CA VAL A 671 4.82 18.84 6.86
C VAL A 671 4.86 18.61 8.36
N ALA A 672 5.53 19.49 9.12
CA ALA A 672 5.55 19.41 10.58
C ALA A 672 4.14 19.52 11.19
N ALA A 673 3.34 20.47 10.70
CA ALA A 673 1.96 20.64 11.18
C ALA A 673 1.10 19.42 10.86
N SER A 674 1.15 18.93 9.62
CA SER A 674 0.41 17.74 9.19
C SER A 674 0.77 16.51 10.04
N LEU A 675 2.07 16.27 10.28
CA LEU A 675 2.53 15.15 11.09
C LEU A 675 2.06 15.29 12.54
N ALA A 676 2.15 16.48 13.12
CA ALA A 676 1.66 16.74 14.47
C ALA A 676 0.15 16.48 14.60
N PHE A 677 -0.65 16.91 13.62
CA PHE A 677 -2.09 16.64 13.59
C PHE A 677 -2.40 15.15 13.44
N VAL A 678 -1.72 14.43 12.55
CA VAL A 678 -1.90 12.97 12.39
C VAL A 678 -1.50 12.23 13.66
N MET A 679 -0.38 12.60 14.30
CA MET A 679 0.04 12.02 15.59
C MET A 679 -0.98 12.28 16.69
N ALA A 680 -1.49 13.52 16.79
CA ALA A 680 -2.52 13.88 17.75
C ALA A 680 -3.82 13.10 17.51
N ALA A 681 -4.24 12.94 16.24
CA ALA A 681 -5.39 12.14 15.87
C ALA A 681 -5.20 10.66 16.22
N CYS A 682 -4.06 10.06 15.88
CA CYS A 682 -3.73 8.68 16.24
C CYS A 682 -3.75 8.48 17.76
N MET A 683 -3.24 9.44 18.53
CA MET A 683 -3.25 9.37 20.00
C MET A 683 -4.67 9.51 20.57
N ALA A 684 -5.45 10.46 20.05
CA ALA A 684 -6.83 10.68 20.48
C ALA A 684 -7.74 9.49 20.14
N LEU A 685 -7.52 8.86 18.98
CA LEU A 685 -8.33 7.78 18.42
C LEU A 685 -7.67 6.40 18.56
N ARG A 686 -6.70 6.24 19.47
CA ARG A 686 -5.93 4.99 19.64
C ARG A 686 -6.78 3.77 19.97
N THR A 687 -7.94 3.96 20.61
CA THR A 687 -8.90 2.90 20.93
C THR A 687 -10.07 2.84 19.96
N HIS A 688 -10.02 3.61 18.86
CA HIS A 688 -11.05 3.60 17.83
C HIS A 688 -10.96 2.32 16.99
N LEU A 689 -12.11 1.78 16.56
CA LEU A 689 -12.20 0.56 15.75
C LEU A 689 -11.34 0.62 14.47
N PHE A 690 -11.17 1.80 13.88
CA PHE A 690 -10.39 2.02 12.66
C PHE A 690 -8.92 2.44 12.88
N ILE A 691 -8.38 2.28 14.09
CA ILE A 691 -6.99 2.66 14.38
C ILE A 691 -5.99 1.92 13.49
N TRP A 692 -6.21 0.63 13.26
CA TRP A 692 -5.33 -0.21 12.45
C TRP A 692 -5.58 -0.11 10.96
N THR A 693 -6.81 0.20 10.56
CA THR A 693 -7.25 0.12 9.15
C THR A 693 -7.18 1.46 8.43
N VAL A 694 -7.28 2.58 9.16
CA VAL A 694 -7.28 3.94 8.59
C VAL A 694 -6.14 4.78 9.14
N PHE A 695 -6.05 4.93 10.47
CA PHE A 695 -5.13 5.88 11.10
C PHE A 695 -3.67 5.43 11.06
N SER A 696 -3.39 4.16 11.33
CA SER A 696 -2.03 3.60 11.26
C SER A 696 -1.45 3.63 9.84
N PRO A 697 -2.17 3.17 8.79
CA PRO A 697 -1.75 3.36 7.40
C PRO A 697 -1.51 4.84 7.05
N LYS A 698 -2.42 5.73 7.46
CA LYS A 698 -2.24 7.17 7.26
C LYS A 698 -0.95 7.69 7.91
N TYR A 699 -0.64 7.25 9.12
CA TYR A 699 0.59 7.63 9.81
C TYR A 699 1.85 7.15 9.06
N LEU A 700 1.85 5.92 8.53
CA LEU A 700 2.94 5.42 7.70
C LEU A 700 3.10 6.24 6.41
N TYR A 701 2.01 6.59 5.74
CA TYR A 701 2.04 7.50 4.60
C TYR A 701 2.57 8.88 4.99
N SER A 702 2.18 9.43 6.15
CA SER A 702 2.73 10.68 6.67
C SER A 702 4.24 10.58 6.91
N MET A 703 4.77 9.42 7.31
CA MET A 703 6.22 9.18 7.37
C MET A 703 6.87 9.18 5.98
N ALA A 704 6.27 8.52 4.99
CA ALA A 704 6.76 8.55 3.60
C ALA A 704 6.76 9.96 3.00
N TRP A 705 5.69 10.73 3.23
CA TRP A 705 5.59 12.14 2.86
C TRP A 705 6.64 13.01 3.58
N SER A 706 6.94 12.72 4.84
CA SER A 706 7.89 13.51 5.63
C SER A 706 9.36 13.17 5.31
N LEU A 707 9.72 11.88 5.33
CA LEU A 707 11.09 11.41 5.17
C LEU A 707 11.48 11.32 3.68
N GLY A 708 10.68 10.65 2.87
CA GLY A 708 10.94 10.46 1.46
C GLY A 708 10.70 11.75 0.67
N GLN A 709 9.44 12.21 0.63
CA GLN A 709 9.06 13.32 -0.22
C GLN A 709 9.57 14.68 0.30
N HIS A 710 9.46 14.96 1.59
CA HIS A 710 9.92 16.26 2.10
C HIS A 710 11.43 16.30 2.31
N LEU A 711 12.00 15.49 3.19
CA LEU A 711 13.44 15.53 3.45
C LEU A 711 14.27 15.08 2.23
N GLY A 712 13.93 13.94 1.63
CA GLY A 712 14.65 13.42 0.45
C GLY A 712 14.48 14.30 -0.79
N ILE A 713 13.23 14.60 -1.18
CA ILE A 713 12.95 15.27 -2.44
C ILE A 713 12.91 16.80 -2.30
N ASN A 714 12.05 17.36 -1.44
CA ASN A 714 11.90 18.82 -1.35
C ASN A 714 13.13 19.52 -0.75
N VAL A 715 13.76 18.94 0.28
CA VAL A 715 14.93 19.53 0.96
C VAL A 715 16.22 19.13 0.25
N LEU A 716 16.61 17.86 0.24
CA LEU A 716 17.93 17.45 -0.27
C LEU A 716 18.03 17.62 -1.80
N PHE A 717 17.19 16.92 -2.56
CA PHE A 717 17.21 16.98 -4.02
C PHE A 717 16.85 18.38 -4.53
N GLY A 718 15.80 19.00 -3.97
CA GLY A 718 15.37 20.34 -4.35
C GLY A 718 16.44 21.42 -4.09
N SER A 719 17.15 21.36 -2.96
CA SER A 719 18.27 22.27 -2.68
C SER A 719 19.45 22.03 -3.60
N LEU A 720 19.78 20.76 -3.90
CA LEU A 720 20.84 20.42 -4.84
C LEU A 720 20.53 21.00 -6.23
N LEU A 721 19.32 20.78 -6.74
CA LEU A 721 18.85 21.32 -8.02
C LEU A 721 18.88 22.86 -8.03
N TYR A 722 18.41 23.51 -6.97
CA TYR A 722 18.45 24.97 -6.87
C TYR A 722 19.88 25.51 -6.86
N TRP A 723 20.79 24.85 -6.13
CA TRP A 723 22.19 25.26 -6.04
C TRP A 723 22.95 25.05 -7.35
N LEU A 724 22.69 23.93 -8.05
CA LEU A 724 23.27 23.68 -9.38
C LEU A 724 22.77 24.69 -10.42
N GLY A 725 21.49 25.05 -10.37
CA GLY A 725 20.89 26.05 -11.27
C GLY A 725 21.19 27.51 -10.90
N HIS A 726 21.71 27.79 -9.71
CA HIS A 726 22.00 29.13 -9.18
C HIS A 726 23.22 29.76 -9.82
#